data_AF-A0A9K3M3Q5-F1
#
_entry.id   AF-A0A9K3M3Q5-F1
#
_cell.length_a   1.000
_cell.length_b   1.000
_cell.length_c   1.000
_cell.angle_alpha   90.00
_cell.angle_beta   90.00
_cell.angle_gamma   90.00
#
_symmetry.space_group_name_H-M   'P 1'
#
loop_
_entity.id
_entity.type
_entity.pdbx_description
1 polymer ?
#
loop_
_entity_poly.entity_id
_entity_poly.type
_entity_poly.pdbx_seq_one_letter_code
_entity_poly.pdbx_strand_id
1 'polypeptide(L)'
;MVSTTKTTKSPALPQTTAGATTSSPRRTSHNFPARLRKVFVTVSFLSFICAYVINTRLFTSNDEWQMLAVFSEPILNDPYNNNNDNDDIPHPPIRHSILTRFMIGQGNQPVLARARFLLFKAFCYPTILHQTSQNFLWLVVTDASIPQDILHEMTFLLQNIPTQNAYLILTNNTDWASDGISIHNKNGTGYGVNVQTIAEEFHRRRLDIRTGNTYSLVKMLTDHYHHHHHNNNMDGHDTRQSSLSNWKEQVNLQVGRDANLILVETLLDADDGLHRLAIEYMQKDIWKRTDRQQQQQQQQQPIITPTLNTTWWILCASEHLEWHNRDIFHITADQFVQRGISDGVVGRRETPTECISAGFTRVGYLDVSEPTSGNDRFHFPKDALYNHFQVHKFLQPCQNETHVHCYFRSFPTFPGAIRSRSITSDSMSHLDPDVSLNKTHRHAALHTNESEILWEILDKDFFIPRRQVHELSEHLYTKRESILHENEQARCIPGFPCLGHSQNTIKKLKQLIVQPASRNQTQFAPKDTVVLDNSNTKVMDDISSDDISTLSTTTSNMLLFQPKTIPLYDTDKPAIQIRHRCIERIRQRQMNVIDDVGLFFRSFTTRGQKVWLINPAYDANVGNHMTKLGEIEFLRRLGVNVSVEMDQCGQFWQDVIPDCETLPWWNKKSFKAGGTLAVLHGGGNWGDIWRRNQDLRIRSLETFLEKNFTILGMPQSLDYQSNKLKKQDAQQIESILSSFINGTLVARPRFLWRDQDSYDEAVKLYPSAQNALMPDITFQLGPYETPKVRTSQAVDIVVFLRDDRESVELNNRDVKSVQSMLSTLVGEEKAMSTTFKIVDWQDRLEIFDGDNNILFTETAIQLISLGRVLVCDRLHAAILAYLSGIPFIYIDQLTGKLRKSLDTALGSDSVCLDGQKSNFARAGNLTQALHMAMEFLQKQSFSSKSGTTG
;
A
#
# COMPACT_ATOMS: atom_id res chain seq x y z
N MET A 1 -14.13 -75.16 -26.05
CA MET A 1 -13.38 -76.42 -25.78
C MET A 1 -12.42 -76.60 -26.95
N VAL A 2 -11.13 -76.28 -26.78
CA VAL A 2 -10.04 -77.28 -26.63
C VAL A 2 -10.15 -78.26 -27.80
N SER A 3 -9.30 -78.25 -28.83
CA SER A 3 -7.88 -78.61 -28.85
C SER A 3 -7.61 -79.06 -30.32
N THR A 4 -6.44 -79.13 -30.93
CA THR A 4 -5.03 -78.87 -30.63
C THR A 4 -4.27 -79.33 -31.89
N THR A 5 -3.04 -78.81 -32.06
CA THR A 5 -1.83 -79.55 -32.52
C THR A 5 -1.79 -80.03 -33.99
N LYS A 6 -0.65 -80.07 -34.70
CA LYS A 6 0.75 -80.28 -34.29
C LYS A 6 1.69 -80.06 -35.50
N THR A 7 2.89 -79.54 -35.20
CA THR A 7 4.25 -79.94 -35.69
C THR A 7 4.81 -79.67 -37.11
N THR A 8 5.98 -78.99 -37.07
CA THR A 8 7.32 -79.27 -37.65
C THR A 8 7.79 -78.78 -39.03
N LYS A 9 8.86 -77.96 -38.95
CA LYS A 9 10.13 -77.82 -39.73
C LYS A 9 10.13 -77.54 -41.26
N SER A 10 10.72 -76.37 -41.59
CA SER A 10 11.64 -75.97 -42.70
C SER A 10 11.43 -76.42 -44.16
N PRO A 11 12.00 -75.72 -45.16
CA PRO A 11 12.10 -74.27 -45.38
C PRO A 11 11.84 -73.84 -46.86
N ALA A 12 11.97 -72.53 -47.12
CA ALA A 12 12.18 -71.85 -48.43
C ALA A 12 10.95 -71.33 -49.25
N LEU A 13 11.06 -70.03 -49.54
CA LEU A 13 10.41 -69.14 -50.53
C LEU A 13 10.35 -69.73 -51.98
N PRO A 14 9.65 -69.14 -53.00
CA PRO A 14 9.09 -67.76 -53.10
C PRO A 14 7.77 -67.57 -53.93
N GLN A 15 7.44 -66.29 -54.18
CA GLN A 15 6.80 -65.70 -55.39
C GLN A 15 5.26 -65.72 -55.53
N THR A 16 4.59 -64.53 -55.53
CA THR A 16 4.10 -63.71 -56.68
C THR A 16 2.56 -63.83 -56.79
N THR A 17 1.71 -62.88 -57.18
CA THR A 17 1.82 -61.61 -57.94
C THR A 17 0.43 -60.94 -58.01
N ALA A 18 0.45 -59.62 -58.26
CA ALA A 18 -0.46 -58.84 -59.14
C ALA A 18 -1.94 -58.61 -58.72
N GLY A 19 -2.56 -57.47 -58.99
CA GLY A 19 -2.12 -56.24 -59.65
C GLY A 19 -3.29 -55.37 -60.15
N ALA A 20 -3.00 -54.07 -60.35
CA ALA A 20 -3.57 -53.12 -61.32
C ALA A 20 -5.05 -52.66 -61.15
N THR A 21 -5.50 -51.45 -61.54
CA THR A 21 -5.23 -50.66 -62.75
C THR A 21 -5.67 -49.16 -62.66
N THR A 22 -4.86 -48.27 -63.30
CA THR A 22 -5.21 -47.10 -64.17
C THR A 22 -5.95 -45.87 -63.59
N SER A 23 -5.70 -44.59 -63.94
CA SER A 23 -5.09 -43.93 -65.11
C SER A 23 -4.63 -42.47 -64.80
N SER A 24 -3.54 -42.05 -65.44
CA SER A 24 -3.00 -40.67 -65.60
C SER A 24 -3.69 -39.91 -66.78
N PRO A 25 -3.30 -38.72 -67.30
CA PRO A 25 -2.03 -37.93 -67.10
C PRO A 25 -2.13 -36.37 -67.15
N ARG A 26 -1.04 -35.64 -66.85
CA ARG A 26 -0.14 -34.83 -67.76
C ARG A 26 -0.16 -33.35 -67.30
N ARG A 27 0.90 -32.55 -67.16
CA ARG A 27 2.23 -32.34 -67.80
C ARG A 27 3.21 -31.82 -66.72
N THR A 28 4.44 -32.34 -66.51
CA THR A 28 5.74 -32.11 -67.22
C THR A 28 6.08 -30.63 -67.42
N SER A 29 7.27 -30.08 -67.10
CA SER A 29 8.61 -30.61 -66.77
C SER A 29 9.53 -29.40 -66.45
N HIS A 30 10.52 -29.45 -65.54
CA HIS A 30 11.97 -29.75 -65.71
C HIS A 30 12.69 -28.94 -64.58
N ASN A 31 13.83 -29.24 -63.95
CA ASN A 31 14.83 -30.33 -63.97
C ASN A 31 15.67 -30.24 -62.65
N PHE A 32 16.06 -31.40 -62.11
CA PHE A 32 17.11 -31.68 -61.10
C PHE A 32 18.54 -31.68 -61.78
N PRO A 33 19.74 -31.99 -61.17
CA PRO A 33 20.01 -32.77 -59.94
C PRO A 33 21.26 -32.46 -59.01
N ALA A 34 21.09 -32.83 -57.72
CA ALA A 34 21.86 -33.74 -56.83
C ALA A 34 23.42 -33.75 -56.64
N ARG A 35 23.83 -33.91 -55.35
CA ARG A 35 24.78 -34.91 -54.79
C ARG A 35 24.70 -34.92 -53.23
N LEU A 36 24.03 -35.87 -52.56
CA LEU A 36 24.54 -37.12 -51.94
C LEU A 36 25.81 -36.98 -51.08
N ARG A 37 25.74 -37.11 -49.72
CA ARG A 37 25.70 -38.36 -48.91
C ARG A 37 26.34 -38.18 -47.50
N LYS A 38 25.76 -38.87 -46.49
CA LYS A 38 26.23 -39.20 -45.11
C LYS A 38 25.97 -38.08 -44.07
N VAL A 39 25.37 -38.29 -42.89
CA VAL A 39 25.46 -39.39 -41.91
C VAL A 39 24.13 -39.59 -41.17
N PHE A 40 23.89 -40.85 -40.79
CA PHE A 40 22.76 -41.45 -40.08
C PHE A 40 22.73 -41.09 -38.56
N VAL A 41 21.50 -41.00 -38.01
CA VAL A 41 21.08 -41.38 -36.63
C VAL A 41 21.36 -40.40 -35.50
N THR A 42 20.35 -39.61 -35.08
CA THR A 42 19.67 -39.72 -33.75
C THR A 42 18.52 -38.69 -33.63
N VAL A 43 17.34 -39.02 -34.17
CA VAL A 43 16.06 -38.39 -33.74
C VAL A 43 15.02 -39.51 -33.70
N SER A 44 14.99 -40.27 -32.62
CA SER A 44 13.90 -41.19 -32.23
C SER A 44 14.15 -41.78 -30.83
N PHE A 45 14.43 -40.92 -29.84
CA PHE A 45 14.65 -41.35 -28.44
C PHE A 45 13.79 -40.60 -27.41
N LEU A 46 12.77 -39.84 -27.84
CA LEU A 46 11.96 -38.98 -26.95
C LEU A 46 10.47 -39.34 -26.88
N SER A 47 10.05 -40.49 -27.39
CA SER A 47 8.62 -40.89 -27.33
C SER A 47 8.37 -42.30 -26.80
N PHE A 48 9.35 -42.96 -26.17
CA PHE A 48 9.18 -44.33 -25.67
C PHE A 48 9.65 -44.59 -24.22
N ILE A 49 10.02 -43.56 -23.44
CA ILE A 49 10.46 -43.71 -22.04
C ILE A 49 9.42 -43.24 -21.00
N CYS A 50 8.25 -42.73 -21.39
CA CYS A 50 7.24 -42.29 -20.41
C CYS A 50 6.17 -43.33 -20.02
N ALA A 51 6.20 -44.56 -20.55
CA ALA A 51 5.07 -45.49 -20.38
C ALA A 51 5.38 -46.82 -19.66
N TYR A 52 6.58 -47.02 -19.08
CA TYR A 52 6.96 -48.35 -18.54
C TYR A 52 7.53 -48.39 -17.12
N VAL A 53 7.41 -47.34 -16.30
CA VAL A 53 7.85 -47.39 -14.88
C VAL A 53 6.71 -47.11 -13.89
N ILE A 54 5.50 -47.58 -14.23
CA ILE A 54 4.39 -47.72 -13.26
C ILE A 54 4.12 -49.22 -13.07
N ASN A 55 4.87 -49.83 -12.14
CA ASN A 55 4.49 -50.95 -11.26
C ASN A 55 5.70 -51.81 -10.91
N THR A 56 6.40 -51.47 -9.82
CA THR A 56 6.76 -52.45 -8.78
C THR A 56 7.23 -51.72 -7.52
N ARG A 57 6.63 -52.13 -6.39
CA ARG A 57 6.81 -51.66 -5.01
C ARG A 57 8.26 -51.72 -4.53
N LEU A 58 8.66 -50.85 -3.59
CA LEU A 58 8.86 -51.20 -2.17
C LEU A 58 9.30 -49.99 -1.31
N PHE A 59 8.74 -49.95 -0.11
CA PHE A 59 8.84 -48.98 0.99
C PHE A 59 10.27 -48.51 1.36
N THR A 60 10.45 -47.22 1.67
CA THR A 60 10.81 -46.70 3.02
C THR A 60 11.02 -45.16 3.04
N SER A 61 10.31 -44.51 3.98
CA SER A 61 10.52 -43.21 4.67
C SER A 61 11.23 -42.03 3.98
N ASN A 62 10.48 -40.95 3.70
CA ASN A 62 10.66 -39.63 4.31
C ASN A 62 9.65 -38.64 3.70
N ASP A 63 8.59 -38.34 4.46
CA ASP A 63 7.59 -37.30 4.16
C ASP A 63 8.18 -35.93 4.52
N GLU A 64 8.61 -35.13 3.53
CA GLU A 64 8.88 -33.69 3.80
C GLU A 64 8.78 -32.74 2.59
N TRP A 65 8.35 -33.15 1.39
CA TRP A 65 8.37 -32.24 0.22
C TRP A 65 7.12 -32.27 -0.69
N GLN A 66 5.92 -32.42 -0.14
CA GLN A 66 4.67 -32.34 -0.92
C GLN A 66 3.64 -31.27 -0.47
N MET A 67 4.02 -30.26 0.30
CA MET A 67 3.12 -29.14 0.66
C MET A 67 3.40 -27.79 -0.01
N LEU A 68 4.35 -27.68 -0.93
CA LEU A 68 4.72 -26.41 -1.58
C LEU A 68 4.15 -26.18 -2.99
N ALA A 69 3.14 -26.95 -3.40
CA ALA A 69 2.51 -26.86 -4.73
C ALA A 69 1.00 -26.53 -4.72
N VAL A 70 0.48 -25.91 -3.64
CA VAL A 70 -0.97 -25.61 -3.51
C VAL A 70 -1.30 -24.10 -3.52
N PHE A 71 -0.31 -23.19 -3.62
CA PHE A 71 -0.58 -21.74 -3.68
C PHE A 71 -0.15 -21.05 -5.00
N SER A 72 0.03 -21.81 -6.07
CA SER A 72 0.05 -21.27 -7.44
C SER A 72 -1.34 -21.49 -8.07
N GLU A 73 -2.17 -20.45 -8.05
CA GLU A 73 -3.48 -20.35 -8.70
C GLU A 73 -4.46 -21.54 -8.53
N PRO A 74 -5.59 -21.29 -7.87
CA PRO A 74 -6.86 -21.44 -8.52
C PRO A 74 -7.29 -20.05 -8.94
N ILE A 75 -7.17 -19.82 -10.25
CA ILE A 75 -8.22 -19.16 -11.03
C ILE A 75 -9.54 -19.42 -10.28
N LEU A 76 -10.21 -18.35 -9.82
CA LEU A 76 -11.65 -18.42 -9.71
C LEU A 76 -12.10 -18.84 -11.10
N ASN A 77 -12.25 -20.15 -11.31
CA ASN A 77 -13.10 -20.67 -12.35
C ASN A 77 -14.43 -20.06 -11.99
N ASP A 78 -14.71 -18.92 -12.62
CA ASP A 78 -16.02 -18.35 -12.67
C ASP A 78 -16.94 -19.48 -13.16
N PRO A 79 -17.79 -20.06 -12.31
CA PRO A 79 -18.75 -21.05 -12.77
C PRO A 79 -19.81 -20.39 -13.69
N TYR A 80 -19.70 -19.08 -13.94
CA TYR A 80 -20.65 -18.24 -14.67
C TYR A 80 -20.01 -17.38 -15.77
N ASN A 81 -18.82 -17.73 -16.27
CA ASN A 81 -18.41 -17.26 -17.60
C ASN A 81 -19.12 -18.10 -18.69
N ASN A 82 -20.44 -18.20 -18.58
CA ASN A 82 -21.32 -18.44 -19.71
C ASN A 82 -21.69 -17.06 -20.24
N ASN A 83 -21.18 -16.74 -21.42
CA ASN A 83 -21.62 -15.64 -22.27
C ASN A 83 -23.13 -15.74 -22.53
N ASN A 84 -23.94 -15.28 -21.58
CA ASN A 84 -25.35 -14.96 -21.74
C ASN A 84 -25.59 -13.62 -21.07
N ASP A 85 -25.30 -12.55 -21.80
CA ASP A 85 -25.80 -11.19 -21.58
C ASP A 85 -27.33 -11.16 -21.77
N ASN A 86 -28.08 -11.85 -20.90
CA ASN A 86 -29.53 -11.79 -20.81
C ASN A 86 -29.96 -12.35 -19.45
N ASP A 87 -29.96 -11.51 -18.40
CA ASP A 87 -30.89 -11.63 -17.26
C ASP A 87 -30.79 -10.35 -16.41
N ASP A 88 -31.43 -9.27 -16.89
CA ASP A 88 -31.85 -8.13 -16.08
C ASP A 88 -33.01 -8.58 -15.16
N ILE A 89 -32.73 -9.45 -14.18
CA ILE A 89 -33.68 -9.75 -13.10
C ILE A 89 -33.41 -8.73 -11.97
N PRO A 90 -34.38 -7.86 -11.62
CA PRO A 90 -34.19 -6.90 -10.54
C PRO A 90 -34.10 -7.63 -9.20
N HIS A 91 -32.89 -7.75 -8.65
CA HIS A 91 -32.66 -8.33 -7.33
C HIS A 91 -33.03 -7.36 -6.19
N PRO A 92 -33.44 -7.88 -5.00
CA PRO A 92 -33.67 -7.07 -3.81
C PRO A 92 -32.43 -6.25 -3.41
N PRO A 93 -32.55 -4.94 -3.15
CA PRO A 93 -31.42 -4.13 -2.68
C PRO A 93 -30.88 -4.62 -1.31
N ILE A 94 -29.55 -4.69 -1.19
CA ILE A 94 -28.87 -4.86 0.12
C ILE A 94 -28.66 -3.50 0.79
N ARG A 95 -28.85 -3.46 2.10
CA ARG A 95 -28.33 -2.41 3.00
C ARG A 95 -27.38 -3.05 4.00
N HIS A 96 -26.08 -2.90 3.74
CA HIS A 96 -25.03 -3.48 4.57
C HIS A 96 -24.41 -2.41 5.45
N SER A 97 -24.46 -2.59 6.76
CA SER A 97 -23.73 -1.78 7.73
C SER A 97 -22.63 -2.61 8.41
N ILE A 98 -21.51 -1.98 8.66
CA ILE A 98 -20.40 -2.48 9.47
C ILE A 98 -20.39 -1.63 10.72
N LEU A 99 -20.48 -2.25 11.89
CA LEU A 99 -20.46 -1.56 13.16
C LEU A 99 -19.14 -1.85 13.88
N THR A 100 -18.43 -0.78 14.21
CA THR A 100 -17.20 -0.83 15.00
C THR A 100 -17.35 0.00 16.26
N ARG A 101 -17.05 -0.61 17.41
CA ARG A 101 -17.06 0.06 18.71
C ARG A 101 -15.64 0.42 19.08
N PHE A 102 -15.42 1.69 19.44
CA PHE A 102 -14.13 2.18 19.86
C PHE A 102 -14.25 2.88 21.21
N MET A 103 -13.67 2.30 22.28
CA MET A 103 -13.53 2.96 23.59
C MET A 103 -14.84 3.46 24.24
N ILE A 104 -16.00 2.89 23.90
CA ILE A 104 -17.30 3.28 24.51
C ILE A 104 -17.25 2.98 26.01
N GLY A 105 -17.66 3.93 26.86
CA GLY A 105 -17.56 3.88 28.32
C GLY A 105 -16.14 4.00 28.91
N GLN A 106 -15.11 4.15 28.07
CA GLN A 106 -13.69 4.11 28.45
C GLN A 106 -12.94 5.41 28.12
N GLY A 107 -13.63 6.51 27.79
CA GLY A 107 -12.99 7.74 27.31
C GLY A 107 -12.00 8.42 28.27
N ASN A 108 -12.02 8.11 29.57
CA ASN A 108 -11.07 8.63 30.57
C ASN A 108 -9.71 7.88 30.59
N GLN A 109 -9.43 7.04 29.60
CA GLN A 109 -8.23 6.20 29.53
C GLN A 109 -7.38 6.62 28.31
N PRO A 110 -6.63 7.73 28.37
CA PRO A 110 -5.97 8.33 27.20
C PRO A 110 -4.83 7.47 26.64
N VAL A 111 -4.07 6.77 27.48
CA VAL A 111 -2.99 5.89 27.01
C VAL A 111 -3.57 4.65 26.33
N LEU A 112 -4.62 4.05 26.90
CA LEU A 112 -5.35 2.94 26.31
C LEU A 112 -6.05 3.35 25.01
N ALA A 113 -6.65 4.54 24.97
CA ALA A 113 -7.27 5.09 23.78
C ALA A 113 -6.24 5.24 22.65
N ARG A 114 -5.05 5.80 22.94
CA ARG A 114 -3.99 5.93 21.93
C ARG A 114 -3.51 4.57 21.43
N ALA A 115 -3.29 3.60 22.33
CA ALA A 115 -2.87 2.26 21.96
C ALA A 115 -3.89 1.54 21.06
N ARG A 116 -5.17 1.63 21.40
CA ARG A 116 -6.27 1.07 20.59
C ARG A 116 -6.47 1.83 19.28
N PHE A 117 -6.25 3.14 19.26
CA PHE A 117 -6.29 3.90 18.02
C PHE A 117 -5.19 3.46 17.04
N LEU A 118 -3.98 3.18 17.53
CA LEU A 118 -2.90 2.65 16.69
C LEU A 118 -3.22 1.24 16.17
N LEU A 119 -3.87 0.40 16.97
CA LEU A 119 -4.41 -0.88 16.52
C LEU A 119 -5.48 -0.70 15.44
N PHE A 120 -6.41 0.22 15.64
CA PHE A 120 -7.43 0.58 14.65
C PHE A 120 -6.81 1.04 13.34
N LYS A 121 -5.81 1.92 13.41
CA LYS A 121 -5.07 2.42 12.26
C LYS A 121 -4.29 1.32 11.52
N ALA A 122 -3.83 0.29 12.23
CA ALA A 122 -3.01 -0.79 11.67
C ALA A 122 -3.81 -1.99 11.15
N PHE A 123 -4.85 -2.43 11.86
CA PHE A 123 -5.59 -3.66 11.55
C PHE A 123 -6.98 -3.41 10.97
N CYS A 124 -7.73 -2.46 11.51
CA CYS A 124 -9.13 -2.26 11.14
C CYS A 124 -9.26 -1.35 9.92
N TYR A 125 -8.75 -0.12 10.02
CA TYR A 125 -8.86 0.90 9.00
C TYR A 125 -8.42 0.49 7.59
N PRO A 126 -7.20 -0.04 7.37
CA PRO A 126 -6.77 -0.39 6.01
C PRO A 126 -7.61 -1.51 5.41
N THR A 127 -8.05 -2.48 6.23
CA THR A 127 -8.86 -3.60 5.75
C THR A 127 -10.23 -3.17 5.24
N ILE A 128 -10.83 -2.12 5.81
CA ILE A 128 -12.10 -1.57 5.34
C ILE A 128 -11.89 -0.62 4.15
N LEU A 129 -10.84 0.21 4.20
CA LEU A 129 -10.48 1.12 3.10
C LEU A 129 -10.31 0.39 1.77
N HIS A 130 -9.70 -0.79 1.79
CA HIS A 130 -9.33 -1.54 0.59
C HIS A 130 -10.31 -2.66 0.21
N GLN A 131 -11.54 -2.65 0.73
CA GLN A 131 -12.58 -3.59 0.30
C GLN A 131 -12.91 -3.40 -1.18
N THR A 132 -13.04 -4.50 -1.93
CA THR A 132 -13.41 -4.48 -3.36
C THR A 132 -14.83 -3.98 -3.59
N SER A 133 -15.75 -4.26 -2.66
CA SER A 133 -17.08 -3.65 -2.62
C SER A 133 -17.09 -2.54 -1.59
N GLN A 134 -17.41 -1.32 -2.03
CA GLN A 134 -17.65 -0.15 -1.16
C GLN A 134 -19.14 0.05 -0.87
N ASN A 135 -19.99 -0.93 -1.21
CA ASN A 135 -21.44 -0.87 -0.99
C ASN A 135 -21.82 -1.24 0.45
N PHE A 136 -21.37 -0.43 1.41
CA PHE A 136 -21.68 -0.59 2.84
C PHE A 136 -21.67 0.77 3.54
N LEU A 137 -22.26 0.84 4.73
CA LEU A 137 -22.00 1.92 5.69
C LEU A 137 -21.07 1.41 6.79
N TRP A 138 -20.08 2.18 7.18
CA TRP A 138 -19.24 1.90 8.33
C TRP A 138 -19.52 2.87 9.46
N LEU A 139 -20.06 2.35 10.55
CA LEU A 139 -20.48 3.10 11.72
C LEU A 139 -19.44 2.85 12.82
N VAL A 140 -18.57 3.82 13.05
CA VAL A 140 -17.57 3.80 14.12
C VAL A 140 -18.12 4.59 15.29
N VAL A 141 -18.54 3.89 16.34
CA VAL A 141 -19.18 4.47 17.52
C VAL A 141 -18.15 4.59 18.62
N THR A 142 -18.06 5.78 19.22
CA THR A 142 -17.04 6.07 20.22
C THR A 142 -17.49 7.06 21.30
N ASP A 143 -16.76 7.10 22.42
CA ASP A 143 -17.01 8.02 23.52
C ASP A 143 -16.69 9.47 23.11
N ALA A 144 -17.59 10.39 23.45
CA ALA A 144 -17.35 11.82 23.22
C ALA A 144 -16.21 12.39 24.09
N SER A 145 -15.82 11.70 25.16
CA SER A 145 -14.81 12.12 26.13
C SER A 145 -13.37 11.67 25.79
N ILE A 146 -13.17 10.94 24.70
CA ILE A 146 -11.83 10.55 24.23
C ILE A 146 -10.99 11.79 23.90
N PRO A 147 -9.66 11.72 24.06
CA PRO A 147 -8.76 12.80 23.67
C PRO A 147 -9.05 13.36 22.27
N GLN A 148 -9.12 14.68 22.16
CA GLN A 148 -9.52 15.38 20.93
C GLN A 148 -8.54 15.14 19.77
N ASP A 149 -7.24 14.96 20.06
CA ASP A 149 -6.24 14.59 19.05
C ASP A 149 -6.59 13.24 18.39
N ILE A 150 -7.01 12.25 19.18
CA ILE A 150 -7.44 10.95 18.66
C ILE A 150 -8.72 11.10 17.84
N LEU A 151 -9.69 11.90 18.30
CA LEU A 151 -10.92 12.15 17.53
C LEU A 151 -10.62 12.84 16.20
N HIS A 152 -9.74 13.84 16.17
CA HIS A 152 -9.31 14.49 14.93
C HIS A 152 -8.62 13.51 13.97
N GLU A 153 -7.69 12.69 14.48
CA GLU A 153 -7.03 11.67 13.65
C GLU A 153 -8.02 10.61 13.13
N MET A 154 -8.98 10.16 13.95
CA MET A 154 -10.04 9.23 13.52
C MET A 154 -10.96 9.85 12.47
N THR A 155 -11.37 11.10 12.66
CA THR A 155 -12.15 11.87 11.67
C THR A 155 -11.39 11.94 10.35
N PHE A 156 -10.11 12.28 10.38
CA PHE A 156 -9.26 12.36 9.19
C PHE A 156 -9.15 11.01 8.48
N LEU A 157 -8.93 9.90 9.22
CA LEU A 157 -8.88 8.56 8.63
C LEU A 157 -10.21 8.21 7.95
N LEU A 158 -11.33 8.37 8.65
CA LEU A 158 -12.65 7.96 8.15
C LEU A 158 -13.13 8.82 6.97
N GLN A 159 -12.67 10.05 6.82
CA GLN A 159 -12.93 10.89 5.64
C GLN A 159 -12.28 10.36 4.34
N ASN A 160 -11.24 9.53 4.45
CA ASN A 160 -10.57 8.93 3.28
C ASN A 160 -11.31 7.69 2.74
N ILE A 161 -12.27 7.13 3.49
CA ILE A 161 -13.20 6.13 2.96
C ILE A 161 -14.12 6.84 1.96
N PRO A 162 -14.42 6.27 0.76
CA PRO A 162 -15.23 6.93 -0.27
C PRO A 162 -16.38 7.74 0.30
N THR A 163 -16.34 9.06 0.02
CA THR A 163 -17.11 10.09 0.73
C THR A 163 -18.61 9.82 0.63
N GLN A 164 -19.15 9.19 1.68
CA GLN A 164 -20.58 8.99 2.05
C GLN A 164 -20.80 7.76 2.93
N ASN A 165 -19.80 6.88 3.11
CA ASN A 165 -20.03 5.57 3.69
C ASN A 165 -19.51 5.39 5.12
N ALA A 166 -18.57 6.22 5.62
CA ALA A 166 -18.01 6.07 6.97
C ALA A 166 -18.42 7.19 7.95
N TYR A 167 -18.87 6.81 9.14
CA TYR A 167 -19.47 7.69 10.14
C TYR A 167 -18.78 7.50 11.49
N LEU A 168 -18.14 8.56 11.98
CA LEU A 168 -17.68 8.67 13.36
C LEU A 168 -18.82 9.23 14.21
N ILE A 169 -19.36 8.41 15.11
CA ILE A 169 -20.52 8.72 15.94
C ILE A 169 -20.06 8.82 17.39
N LEU A 170 -20.21 10.00 17.98
CA LEU A 170 -19.91 10.23 19.38
C LEU A 170 -21.18 9.98 20.20
N THR A 171 -21.02 9.24 21.29
CA THR A 171 -22.10 8.94 22.24
C THR A 171 -21.60 9.06 23.67
N ASN A 172 -22.53 9.35 24.58
CA ASN A 172 -22.34 9.22 26.02
C ASN A 172 -23.10 8.01 26.58
N ASN A 173 -23.73 7.21 25.72
CA ASN A 173 -24.50 6.04 26.13
C ASN A 173 -23.59 4.83 26.28
N THR A 174 -23.19 4.53 27.52
CA THR A 174 -22.33 3.40 27.85
C THR A 174 -23.00 2.04 27.63
N ASP A 175 -24.33 1.98 27.55
CA ASP A 175 -25.04 0.72 27.30
C ASP A 175 -24.70 0.15 25.91
N TRP A 176 -24.25 1.01 24.99
CA TRP A 176 -23.80 0.61 23.65
C TRP A 176 -22.46 -0.14 23.65
N ALA A 177 -21.75 -0.14 24.79
CA ALA A 177 -20.57 -0.95 25.00
C ALA A 177 -20.88 -2.42 25.30
N SER A 178 -22.13 -2.77 25.66
CA SER A 178 -22.50 -4.11 26.12
C SER A 178 -22.08 -5.22 25.14
N ASP A 179 -21.29 -6.16 25.63
CA ASP A 179 -20.89 -7.39 24.93
C ASP A 179 -21.92 -8.52 25.07
N GLY A 180 -23.12 -8.21 25.58
CA GLY A 180 -24.19 -9.17 25.81
C GLY A 180 -23.89 -10.22 26.89
N ILE A 181 -22.77 -10.14 27.62
CA ILE A 181 -22.42 -11.09 28.71
C ILE A 181 -22.92 -10.56 30.06
N SER A 182 -23.08 -9.25 30.20
CA SER A 182 -23.53 -8.65 31.45
C SER A 182 -25.06 -8.50 31.49
N ILE A 183 -25.60 -8.91 32.65
CA ILE A 183 -26.92 -8.62 33.20
C ILE A 183 -28.00 -9.72 32.95
N HIS A 184 -28.19 -10.56 33.98
CA HIS A 184 -29.37 -11.40 34.21
C HIS A 184 -30.70 -10.63 34.39
N ASN A 185 -30.78 -9.35 34.00
CA ASN A 185 -32.01 -8.56 34.10
C ASN A 185 -32.85 -8.78 32.85
N LYS A 186 -34.15 -9.03 33.08
CA LYS A 186 -35.19 -9.34 32.11
C LYS A 186 -35.44 -8.26 31.03
N ASN A 187 -34.68 -7.17 30.99
CA ASN A 187 -34.80 -6.07 30.02
C ASN A 187 -33.55 -5.97 29.13
N GLY A 188 -33.13 -7.12 28.58
CA GLY A 188 -31.85 -7.31 27.89
C GLY A 188 -31.50 -6.29 26.81
N THR A 189 -30.28 -5.77 26.89
CA THR A 189 -29.53 -5.19 25.78
C THR A 189 -28.64 -6.28 25.21
N GLY A 190 -28.87 -6.65 23.94
CA GLY A 190 -28.04 -7.61 23.22
C GLY A 190 -26.65 -7.05 22.90
N TYR A 191 -25.85 -7.84 22.18
CA TYR A 191 -24.48 -7.49 21.78
C TYR A 191 -24.47 -6.21 20.92
N GLY A 192 -24.10 -5.09 21.53
CA GLY A 192 -23.92 -3.77 20.92
C GLY A 192 -25.19 -2.99 20.57
N VAL A 193 -24.98 -1.75 20.14
CA VAL A 193 -25.98 -0.93 19.45
C VAL A 193 -26.23 -1.48 18.03
N ASN A 194 -27.39 -1.26 17.43
CA ASN A 194 -27.68 -1.63 16.04
C ASN A 194 -27.90 -0.38 15.17
N VAL A 195 -27.93 -0.53 13.84
CA VAL A 195 -28.05 0.63 12.93
C VAL A 195 -29.34 1.42 13.18
N GLN A 196 -30.42 0.72 13.56
CA GLN A 196 -31.72 1.31 13.82
C GLN A 196 -31.74 2.14 15.11
N THR A 197 -31.07 1.68 16.18
CA THR A 197 -30.95 2.43 17.43
C THR A 197 -30.12 3.71 17.22
N ILE A 198 -29.05 3.62 16.43
CA ILE A 198 -28.28 4.79 15.99
C ILE A 198 -29.20 5.75 15.22
N ALA A 199 -30.06 5.21 14.37
CA ALA A 199 -31.01 6.00 13.60
C ALA A 199 -31.96 6.83 14.46
N GLU A 200 -32.58 6.16 15.43
CA GLU A 200 -33.54 6.77 16.33
C GLU A 200 -32.91 7.87 17.18
N GLU A 201 -31.72 7.61 17.74
CA GLU A 201 -31.02 8.62 18.54
C GLU A 201 -30.50 9.79 17.69
N PHE A 202 -30.11 9.55 16.44
CA PHE A 202 -29.82 10.62 15.49
C PHE A 202 -31.08 11.47 15.21
N HIS A 203 -32.23 10.85 14.94
CA HIS A 203 -33.49 11.54 14.70
C HIS A 203 -33.93 12.39 15.90
N ARG A 204 -33.70 11.87 17.12
CA ARG A 204 -33.92 12.59 18.39
C ARG A 204 -32.89 13.70 18.66
N ARG A 205 -31.93 13.93 17.75
CA ARG A 205 -30.82 14.90 17.86
C ARG A 205 -29.94 14.68 19.09
N ARG A 206 -29.70 13.42 19.44
CA ARG A 206 -28.91 13.01 20.61
C ARG A 206 -27.53 12.45 20.27
N LEU A 207 -27.22 12.36 18.97
CA LEU A 207 -25.91 11.91 18.49
C LEU A 207 -25.15 13.07 17.84
N ASP A 208 -23.85 13.09 18.09
CA ASP A 208 -22.90 13.95 17.40
C ASP A 208 -22.15 13.10 16.35
N ILE A 209 -22.28 13.47 15.08
CA ILE A 209 -21.70 12.74 13.94
C ILE A 209 -20.65 13.63 13.29
N ARG A 210 -19.40 13.15 13.26
CA ARG A 210 -18.23 13.93 12.81
C ARG A 210 -17.82 13.67 11.36
N THR A 211 -18.21 12.55 10.79
CA THR A 211 -17.88 12.19 9.39
C THR A 211 -19.08 11.57 8.68
N GLY A 212 -18.97 11.46 7.36
CA GLY A 212 -20.00 10.84 6.52
C GLY A 212 -21.09 11.83 6.11
N ASN A 213 -21.93 11.41 5.16
CA ASN A 213 -23.02 12.25 4.69
C ASN A 213 -24.25 11.99 5.58
N THR A 214 -24.50 12.89 6.53
CA THR A 214 -25.67 12.79 7.41
C THR A 214 -26.97 12.75 6.62
N TYR A 215 -27.05 13.31 5.39
CA TYR A 215 -28.21 13.14 4.50
C TYR A 215 -28.36 11.71 3.96
N SER A 216 -27.27 11.02 3.60
CA SER A 216 -27.33 9.62 3.12
C SER A 216 -27.66 8.65 4.26
N LEU A 217 -27.11 8.92 5.45
CA LEU A 217 -27.51 8.24 6.68
C LEU A 217 -29.00 8.49 6.91
N VAL A 218 -29.45 9.75 7.04
CA VAL A 218 -30.87 10.11 7.18
C VAL A 218 -31.73 9.48 6.09
N LYS A 219 -31.37 9.49 4.81
CA LYS A 219 -32.16 8.85 3.75
C LYS A 219 -32.35 7.36 4.01
N MET A 220 -31.29 6.63 4.38
CA MET A 220 -31.40 5.24 4.79
C MET A 220 -32.25 5.06 6.06
N LEU A 221 -32.19 6.01 6.99
CA LEU A 221 -32.84 5.97 8.29
C LEU A 221 -34.29 6.52 8.31
N THR A 222 -34.68 7.37 7.34
CA THR A 222 -35.87 8.26 7.43
C THR A 222 -36.89 7.99 6.32
N ASP A 223 -36.55 7.24 5.27
CA ASP A 223 -37.51 6.73 4.28
C ASP A 223 -38.60 5.83 4.93
N HIS A 224 -38.52 5.54 6.23
CA HIS A 224 -39.59 4.85 6.98
C HIS A 224 -40.24 5.67 8.13
N TYR A 225 -39.56 6.69 8.68
CA TYR A 225 -40.07 7.40 9.87
C TYR A 225 -41.21 8.40 9.56
N HIS A 226 -41.28 8.90 8.32
CA HIS A 226 -42.24 9.94 7.93
C HIS A 226 -43.71 9.50 7.83
N HIS A 227 -44.02 8.20 7.93
CA HIS A 227 -45.42 7.74 7.95
C HIS A 227 -46.05 7.67 9.35
N HIS A 228 -45.26 7.72 10.44
CA HIS A 228 -45.80 7.49 11.80
C HIS A 228 -46.00 8.76 12.66
N HIS A 229 -45.49 9.93 12.26
CA HIS A 229 -45.54 11.15 13.09
C HIS A 229 -46.27 12.38 12.51
N HIS A 230 -47.01 12.24 11.42
CA HIS A 230 -48.00 13.26 11.04
C HIS A 230 -49.30 13.10 11.83
N ASN A 231 -49.23 13.40 13.14
CA ASN A 231 -50.33 13.86 13.98
C ASN A 231 -49.76 14.18 15.36
N ASN A 232 -49.16 15.36 15.53
CA ASN A 232 -49.33 16.20 16.72
C ASN A 232 -48.60 17.54 16.54
N ASN A 233 -49.34 18.60 16.81
CA ASN A 233 -48.96 20.01 16.74
C ASN A 233 -47.58 20.31 17.33
N MET A 234 -46.76 21.06 16.58
CA MET A 234 -45.88 22.07 17.17
C MET A 234 -45.80 23.29 16.23
N ASP A 235 -46.64 24.28 16.54
CA ASP A 235 -46.37 25.68 16.24
C ASP A 235 -45.17 26.15 17.07
N GLY A 236 -44.22 26.85 16.45
CA GLY A 236 -43.14 27.51 17.18
C GLY A 236 -41.89 27.79 16.35
N HIS A 237 -41.87 28.99 15.74
CA HIS A 237 -40.72 29.74 15.23
C HIS A 237 -39.34 29.07 15.21
N ASP A 238 -38.83 28.74 14.01
CA ASP A 238 -37.39 28.86 13.72
C ASP A 238 -37.13 29.15 12.23
N THR A 239 -36.36 30.19 11.97
CA THR A 239 -36.08 30.77 10.65
C THR A 239 -34.97 30.01 9.93
N ARG A 240 -35.27 28.82 9.38
CA ARG A 240 -34.42 28.12 8.38
C ARG A 240 -35.23 27.34 7.33
N GLN A 241 -36.41 27.83 6.96
CA GLN A 241 -37.42 27.05 6.21
C GLN A 241 -37.46 27.27 4.69
N SER A 242 -36.35 27.61 4.03
CA SER A 242 -36.34 27.85 2.57
C SER A 242 -35.93 26.65 1.71
N SER A 243 -35.60 25.49 2.27
CA SER A 243 -35.22 24.28 1.50
C SER A 243 -36.16 23.07 1.66
N LEU A 244 -37.15 23.13 2.55
CA LEU A 244 -38.06 22.01 2.84
C LEU A 244 -39.31 21.95 1.94
N SER A 245 -39.62 22.97 1.14
CA SER A 245 -40.77 22.92 0.21
C SER A 245 -40.46 22.13 -1.06
N ASN A 246 -39.19 22.08 -1.49
CA ASN A 246 -38.74 21.24 -2.60
C ASN A 246 -38.54 19.75 -2.21
N TRP A 247 -38.62 19.41 -0.92
CA TRP A 247 -38.44 18.04 -0.40
C TRP A 247 -39.55 17.06 -0.82
N LYS A 248 -40.79 17.53 -1.02
CA LYS A 248 -41.94 16.64 -1.32
C LYS A 248 -42.00 16.18 -2.78
N GLU A 249 -41.39 16.94 -3.69
CA GLU A 249 -41.58 16.72 -5.14
C GLU A 249 -40.44 15.91 -5.78
N GLN A 250 -39.23 15.91 -5.18
CA GLN A 250 -38.08 15.17 -5.71
C GLN A 250 -37.88 13.75 -5.13
N VAL A 251 -38.42 13.45 -3.94
CA VAL A 251 -38.24 12.14 -3.27
C VAL A 251 -39.15 11.04 -3.87
N ASN A 252 -40.21 11.42 -4.58
CA ASN A 252 -41.16 10.48 -5.19
C ASN A 252 -40.65 9.75 -6.46
N LEU A 253 -39.39 9.94 -6.87
CA LEU A 253 -38.90 9.49 -8.18
C LEU A 253 -37.86 8.35 -8.19
N GLN A 254 -37.45 7.75 -7.06
CA GLN A 254 -36.43 6.68 -7.11
C GLN A 254 -36.56 5.48 -6.16
N VAL A 255 -37.52 5.44 -5.22
CA VAL A 255 -37.81 4.20 -4.49
C VAL A 255 -39.08 3.63 -5.09
N GLY A 256 -38.94 2.61 -5.95
CA GLY A 256 -40.09 1.83 -6.40
C GLY A 256 -40.84 1.31 -5.18
N ARG A 257 -42.16 1.54 -5.12
CA ARG A 257 -43.04 1.22 -3.98
C ARG A 257 -43.18 -0.29 -3.71
N ASP A 258 -42.46 -1.16 -4.42
CA ASP A 258 -42.75 -2.59 -4.51
C ASP A 258 -41.53 -3.53 -4.31
N ALA A 259 -40.38 -3.06 -3.80
CA ALA A 259 -39.15 -3.88 -3.74
C ALA A 259 -38.77 -4.35 -2.33
N ASN A 260 -38.75 -5.67 -2.08
CA ASN A 260 -38.25 -6.28 -0.85
C ASN A 260 -36.79 -5.86 -0.53
N LEU A 261 -36.41 -5.81 0.75
CA LEU A 261 -35.11 -5.32 1.23
C LEU A 261 -34.33 -6.40 2.00
N ILE A 262 -33.01 -6.45 1.81
CA ILE A 262 -32.10 -7.27 2.65
C ILE A 262 -31.29 -6.35 3.56
N LEU A 263 -31.43 -6.53 4.88
CA LEU A 263 -30.65 -5.83 5.90
C LEU A 263 -29.49 -6.70 6.36
N VAL A 264 -28.29 -6.12 6.38
CA VAL A 264 -27.05 -6.81 6.76
C VAL A 264 -26.30 -5.96 7.79
N GLU A 265 -25.94 -6.55 8.92
CA GLU A 265 -25.11 -5.92 9.96
C GLU A 265 -23.89 -6.79 10.26
N THR A 266 -22.70 -6.36 9.84
CA THR A 266 -21.42 -6.97 10.21
C THR A 266 -20.86 -6.27 11.44
N LEU A 267 -20.46 -7.04 12.44
CA LEU A 267 -19.74 -6.51 13.59
C LEU A 267 -18.23 -6.67 13.37
N LEU A 268 -17.49 -5.62 13.73
CA LEU A 268 -16.04 -5.61 13.61
C LEU A 268 -15.43 -4.85 14.80
N ASP A 269 -14.70 -5.55 15.67
CA ASP A 269 -13.97 -4.90 16.76
C ASP A 269 -12.91 -3.95 16.20
N ALA A 270 -12.60 -2.86 16.90
CA ALA A 270 -11.73 -1.81 16.37
C ALA A 270 -10.27 -2.24 16.16
N ASP A 271 -9.87 -3.39 16.67
CA ASP A 271 -8.55 -4.01 16.48
C ASP A 271 -8.60 -5.29 15.63
N ASP A 272 -9.77 -5.62 15.08
CA ASP A 272 -9.98 -6.72 14.13
C ASP A 272 -10.01 -6.18 12.68
N GLY A 273 -9.78 -7.06 11.71
CA GLY A 273 -9.74 -6.71 10.29
C GLY A 273 -10.42 -7.76 9.39
N LEU A 274 -10.80 -7.34 8.18
CA LEU A 274 -11.46 -8.19 7.18
C LEU A 274 -10.60 -8.38 5.94
N HIS A 275 -10.67 -9.55 5.31
CA HIS A 275 -10.03 -9.77 4.02
C HIS A 275 -10.59 -8.82 2.97
N ARG A 276 -9.80 -8.33 2.00
CA ARG A 276 -10.22 -7.32 0.99
C ARG A 276 -11.44 -7.71 0.15
N LEU A 277 -11.73 -9.01 0.05
CA LEU A 277 -12.88 -9.57 -0.67
C LEU A 277 -14.07 -9.89 0.25
N ALA A 278 -13.96 -9.67 1.55
CA ALA A 278 -14.89 -10.21 2.52
C ALA A 278 -16.32 -9.67 2.32
N ILE A 279 -16.46 -8.37 2.12
CA ILE A 279 -17.77 -7.73 1.94
C ILE A 279 -18.44 -8.20 0.65
N GLU A 280 -17.72 -8.16 -0.47
CA GLU A 280 -18.23 -8.60 -1.76
C GLU A 280 -18.67 -10.08 -1.71
N TYR A 281 -17.86 -10.92 -1.06
CA TYR A 281 -18.17 -12.32 -0.84
C TYR A 281 -19.43 -12.51 0.00
N MET A 282 -19.54 -11.83 1.15
CA MET A 282 -20.72 -11.89 2.01
C MET A 282 -21.98 -11.46 1.26
N GLN A 283 -21.92 -10.35 0.54
CA GLN A 283 -23.06 -9.83 -0.23
C GLN A 283 -23.53 -10.82 -1.30
N LYS A 284 -22.59 -11.43 -2.04
CA LYS A 284 -22.88 -12.47 -3.04
C LYS A 284 -23.46 -13.74 -2.41
N ASP A 285 -22.93 -14.20 -1.28
CA ASP A 285 -23.43 -15.38 -0.56
C ASP A 285 -24.85 -15.13 -0.01
N ILE A 286 -25.09 -13.94 0.55
CA ILE A 286 -26.41 -13.50 1.03
C ILE A 286 -27.44 -13.50 -0.09
N TRP A 287 -27.08 -12.95 -1.26
CA TRP A 287 -27.97 -12.95 -2.43
C TRP A 287 -28.37 -14.36 -2.85
N LYS A 288 -27.39 -15.25 -3.02
CA LYS A 288 -27.65 -16.64 -3.44
C LYS A 288 -28.60 -17.36 -2.48
N ARG A 289 -28.41 -17.18 -1.17
CA ARG A 289 -29.26 -17.80 -0.14
C ARG A 289 -30.67 -17.22 -0.14
N THR A 290 -30.78 -15.89 -0.21
CA THR A 290 -32.06 -15.19 -0.19
C THR A 290 -32.89 -15.53 -1.44
N ASP A 291 -32.28 -15.57 -2.62
CA ASP A 291 -32.96 -15.93 -3.87
C ASP A 291 -33.52 -17.37 -3.82
N ARG A 292 -32.72 -18.34 -3.36
CA ARG A 292 -33.19 -19.72 -3.17
C ARG A 292 -34.33 -19.82 -2.15
N GLN A 293 -34.27 -19.03 -1.08
CA GLN A 293 -35.34 -18.97 -0.09
C GLN A 293 -36.63 -18.41 -0.70
N GLN A 294 -36.56 -17.36 -1.50
CA GLN A 294 -37.71 -16.78 -2.21
C GLN A 294 -38.33 -17.77 -3.20
N GLN A 295 -37.51 -18.45 -4.00
CA GLN A 295 -37.98 -19.46 -4.96
C GLN A 295 -38.73 -20.62 -4.28
N GLN A 296 -38.29 -21.04 -3.08
CA GLN A 296 -38.98 -22.08 -2.30
C GLN A 296 -40.27 -21.57 -1.64
N GLN A 297 -40.28 -20.33 -1.13
CA GLN A 297 -41.47 -19.72 -0.55
C GLN A 297 -42.58 -19.49 -1.59
N GLN A 298 -42.23 -19.16 -2.83
CA GLN A 298 -43.20 -19.07 -3.93
C GLN A 298 -43.88 -20.41 -4.26
N GLN A 299 -43.25 -21.54 -3.90
CA GLN A 299 -43.76 -22.88 -4.15
C GLN A 299 -44.63 -23.44 -3.00
N GLN A 300 -44.69 -22.77 -1.83
CA GLN A 300 -45.40 -23.25 -0.64
C GLN A 300 -46.26 -22.12 -0.01
N GLN A 301 -47.59 -22.24 -0.04
CA GLN A 301 -48.50 -21.31 0.66
C GLN A 301 -48.70 -21.69 2.14
N PRO A 302 -49.03 -20.73 3.04
CA PRO A 302 -49.50 -19.36 2.79
C PRO A 302 -48.36 -18.32 2.78
N ILE A 303 -48.62 -17.22 2.07
CA ILE A 303 -47.74 -16.06 1.92
C ILE A 303 -47.66 -15.36 3.28
N ILE A 304 -46.69 -15.76 4.12
CA ILE A 304 -46.31 -14.97 5.30
C ILE A 304 -45.44 -13.84 4.77
N THR A 305 -45.89 -12.60 4.93
CA THR A 305 -45.12 -11.41 4.58
C THR A 305 -43.76 -11.46 5.32
N PRO A 306 -42.62 -11.41 4.60
CA PRO A 306 -41.32 -11.56 5.23
C PRO A 306 -41.04 -10.37 6.17
N THR A 307 -40.58 -10.70 7.39
CA THR A 307 -40.19 -9.76 8.44
C THR A 307 -38.86 -10.18 9.03
N LEU A 308 -38.14 -9.26 9.69
CA LEU A 308 -36.91 -9.63 10.40
C LEU A 308 -37.14 -10.68 11.49
N ASN A 309 -38.36 -10.86 12.02
CA ASN A 309 -38.67 -11.92 12.97
C ASN A 309 -38.84 -13.31 12.33
N THR A 310 -39.08 -13.38 11.02
CA THR A 310 -39.38 -14.63 10.31
C THR A 310 -38.28 -15.05 9.34
N THR A 311 -37.30 -14.18 9.06
CA THR A 311 -36.34 -14.39 7.97
C THR A 311 -34.87 -14.27 8.36
N TRP A 312 -34.53 -13.97 9.60
CA TRP A 312 -33.15 -13.68 9.95
C TRP A 312 -32.27 -14.93 10.09
N TRP A 313 -30.97 -14.77 9.83
CA TRP A 313 -29.91 -15.74 10.12
C TRP A 313 -28.57 -15.04 10.38
N ILE A 314 -27.55 -15.81 10.74
CA ILE A 314 -26.19 -15.32 11.01
C ILE A 314 -25.19 -15.94 10.03
N LEU A 315 -24.24 -15.16 9.55
CA LEU A 315 -23.03 -15.63 8.88
C LEU A 315 -21.83 -15.48 9.82
N CYS A 316 -21.02 -16.53 9.92
CA CYS A 316 -19.82 -16.55 10.74
C CYS A 316 -18.60 -16.94 9.91
N ALA A 317 -17.48 -16.24 10.09
CA ALA A 317 -16.18 -16.72 9.64
C ALA A 317 -15.74 -17.93 10.48
N SER A 318 -15.37 -19.02 9.80
CA SER A 318 -14.94 -20.27 10.45
C SER A 318 -13.43 -20.40 10.64
N GLU A 319 -12.67 -19.66 9.84
CA GLU A 319 -11.21 -19.59 9.90
C GLU A 319 -10.76 -18.15 9.93
N HIS A 320 -9.75 -17.86 10.75
CA HIS A 320 -9.16 -16.53 10.85
C HIS A 320 -7.68 -16.57 11.18
N LEU A 321 -7.04 -15.44 10.91
CA LEU A 321 -5.69 -15.16 11.36
C LEU A 321 -5.74 -14.48 12.73
N GLU A 322 -4.77 -14.77 13.58
CA GLU A 322 -4.53 -14.01 14.79
C GLU A 322 -3.12 -13.45 14.76
N TRP A 323 -3.00 -12.15 15.01
CA TRP A 323 -1.73 -11.52 15.34
C TRP A 323 -1.60 -11.42 16.86
N HIS A 324 -0.49 -11.94 17.39
CA HIS A 324 -0.16 -11.92 18.81
C HIS A 324 1.03 -10.99 19.03
N ASN A 325 0.80 -9.93 19.81
CA ASN A 325 1.84 -9.00 20.20
C ASN A 325 2.94 -9.68 21.05
N ARG A 326 4.13 -9.08 21.04
CA ARG A 326 5.32 -9.61 21.73
C ARG A 326 5.19 -9.81 23.24
N ASP A 327 4.38 -8.98 23.89
CA ASP A 327 4.21 -9.02 25.35
C ASP A 327 3.57 -10.33 25.86
N ILE A 328 3.11 -11.19 24.96
CA ILE A 328 2.45 -12.48 25.26
C ILE A 328 3.48 -13.61 25.48
N PHE A 329 4.73 -13.46 25.00
CA PHE A 329 5.65 -14.59 24.81
C PHE A 329 6.65 -14.92 25.93
N HIS A 330 6.60 -14.25 27.09
CA HIS A 330 7.54 -14.50 28.22
C HIS A 330 9.03 -14.49 27.83
N ILE A 331 9.40 -13.74 26.79
CA ILE A 331 10.79 -13.67 26.30
C ILE A 331 11.33 -12.27 26.51
N THR A 332 12.59 -12.20 26.91
CA THR A 332 13.33 -10.93 27.03
C THR A 332 13.47 -10.26 25.66
N ALA A 333 13.71 -8.95 25.63
CA ALA A 333 13.99 -8.23 24.39
C ALA A 333 15.13 -8.89 23.58
N ASP A 334 16.15 -9.42 24.25
CA ASP A 334 17.27 -10.12 23.61
C ASP A 334 16.84 -11.46 22.99
N GLN A 335 16.04 -12.26 23.70
CA GLN A 335 15.47 -13.50 23.16
C GLN A 335 14.48 -13.24 22.02
N PHE A 336 13.81 -12.10 22.05
CA PHE A 336 12.89 -11.64 21.02
C PHE A 336 13.63 -11.25 19.73
N VAL A 337 14.72 -10.48 19.85
CA VAL A 337 15.62 -10.16 18.72
C VAL A 337 16.28 -11.43 18.16
N GLN A 338 16.73 -12.34 19.02
CA GLN A 338 17.34 -13.62 18.60
C GLN A 338 16.39 -14.55 17.83
N ARG A 339 15.07 -14.43 18.05
CA ARG A 339 14.05 -15.24 17.36
C ARG A 339 13.50 -14.59 16.10
N GLY A 340 13.88 -13.34 15.77
CA GLY A 340 13.43 -12.64 14.57
C GLY A 340 11.95 -12.24 14.56
N ILE A 341 11.31 -12.14 15.73
CA ILE A 341 9.85 -11.96 15.86
C ILE A 341 9.51 -10.46 16.04
N SER A 342 10.27 -9.52 15.48
CA SER A 342 10.22 -8.08 15.82
C SER A 342 8.82 -7.44 15.82
N ASP A 343 7.88 -8.03 15.07
CA ASP A 343 6.58 -7.45 14.73
C ASP A 343 5.42 -8.24 15.35
N GLY A 344 5.69 -9.21 16.21
CA GLY A 344 4.70 -10.17 16.74
C GLY A 344 4.59 -11.45 15.91
N VAL A 345 3.74 -12.38 16.36
CA VAL A 345 3.53 -13.68 15.68
C VAL A 345 2.17 -13.70 15.02
N VAL A 346 2.11 -14.14 13.77
CA VAL A 346 0.84 -14.38 13.07
C VAL A 346 0.62 -15.89 13.00
N GLY A 347 -0.60 -16.32 13.30
CA GLY A 347 -0.97 -17.72 13.17
C GLY A 347 -2.39 -17.88 12.66
N ARG A 348 -2.67 -19.05 12.09
CA ARG A 348 -4.03 -19.45 11.69
C ARG A 348 -4.71 -20.17 12.83
N ARG A 349 -6.01 -19.89 13.02
CA ARG A 349 -6.87 -20.58 13.97
C ARG A 349 -8.16 -21.00 13.29
N GLU A 350 -8.57 -22.24 13.55
CA GLU A 350 -9.83 -22.79 13.09
C GLU A 350 -10.77 -22.94 14.28
N THR A 351 -11.98 -22.38 14.21
CA THR A 351 -12.95 -22.49 15.31
C THR A 351 -14.14 -23.36 14.87
N PRO A 352 -14.07 -24.70 15.06
CA PRO A 352 -15.04 -25.62 14.51
C PRO A 352 -16.42 -25.57 15.17
N THR A 353 -16.62 -24.77 16.22
CA THR A 353 -17.92 -24.61 16.91
C THR A 353 -18.31 -23.16 17.15
N GLU A 354 -17.38 -22.21 17.15
CA GLU A 354 -17.61 -20.84 17.63
C GLU A 354 -17.61 -19.84 16.47
N CYS A 355 -18.36 -18.73 16.62
CA CYS A 355 -18.23 -17.58 15.74
C CYS A 355 -17.31 -16.55 16.37
N ILE A 356 -16.42 -15.97 15.56
CA ILE A 356 -15.55 -14.87 15.98
C ILE A 356 -16.22 -13.51 15.75
N SER A 357 -15.78 -12.48 16.47
CA SER A 357 -16.30 -11.11 16.32
C SER A 357 -16.14 -10.63 14.87
N ALA A 358 -14.93 -10.74 14.33
CA ALA A 358 -14.60 -10.33 12.98
C ALA A 358 -15.37 -11.17 11.94
N GLY A 359 -16.29 -10.54 11.21
CA GLY A 359 -17.11 -11.22 10.22
C GLY A 359 -18.38 -11.86 10.80
N PHE A 360 -18.72 -11.63 12.07
CA PHE A 360 -20.04 -11.94 12.62
C PHE A 360 -21.08 -11.03 11.95
N THR A 361 -21.92 -11.61 11.11
CA THR A 361 -22.82 -10.84 10.26
C THR A 361 -24.26 -11.32 10.42
N ARG A 362 -25.15 -10.41 10.81
CA ARG A 362 -26.59 -10.65 10.87
C ARG A 362 -27.18 -10.33 9.52
N VAL A 363 -28.12 -11.16 9.07
CA VAL A 363 -28.79 -11.02 7.79
C VAL A 363 -30.27 -11.20 8.00
N GLY A 364 -31.08 -10.33 7.41
CA GLY A 364 -32.53 -10.48 7.43
C GLY A 364 -33.17 -9.90 6.18
N TYR A 365 -34.29 -10.49 5.80
CA TYR A 365 -35.01 -10.17 4.58
C TYR A 365 -36.44 -9.73 4.91
N LEU A 366 -36.89 -8.60 4.39
CA LEU A 366 -38.20 -8.07 4.72
C LEU A 366 -38.89 -7.42 3.52
N ASP A 367 -40.21 -7.52 3.51
CA ASP A 367 -41.07 -6.80 2.58
C ASP A 367 -41.35 -5.40 3.14
N VAL A 368 -41.18 -4.38 2.30
CA VAL A 368 -41.35 -2.96 2.66
C VAL A 368 -42.60 -2.35 2.02
N SER A 369 -43.37 -3.11 1.24
CA SER A 369 -44.55 -2.64 0.50
C SER A 369 -45.80 -2.42 1.37
N GLU A 370 -45.93 -3.11 2.51
CA GLU A 370 -47.09 -2.97 3.40
C GLU A 370 -46.84 -2.01 4.59
N PRO A 371 -47.65 -0.95 4.76
CA PRO A 371 -47.61 -0.08 5.94
C PRO A 371 -48.25 -0.80 7.13
N THR A 372 -47.43 -1.40 7.98
CA THR A 372 -47.86 -1.97 9.26
C THR A 372 -47.45 -1.07 10.43
N SER A 373 -48.30 -0.98 11.44
CA SER A 373 -48.28 0.05 12.50
C SER A 373 -47.23 -0.17 13.61
N GLY A 374 -46.07 -0.74 13.32
CA GLY A 374 -45.11 -1.16 14.35
C GLY A 374 -43.65 -0.80 14.04
N ASN A 375 -42.99 -0.11 15.00
CA ASN A 375 -41.55 0.17 14.98
C ASN A 375 -40.67 -1.11 14.93
N ASP A 376 -41.20 -2.27 15.32
CA ASP A 376 -40.42 -3.51 15.53
C ASP A 376 -39.96 -4.23 14.24
N ARG A 377 -40.44 -3.84 13.05
CA ARG A 377 -40.15 -4.58 11.79
C ARG A 377 -38.69 -4.48 11.32
N PHE A 378 -37.99 -3.41 11.70
CA PHE A 378 -36.60 -3.10 11.31
C PHE A 378 -35.59 -3.37 12.42
N HIS A 379 -36.07 -3.86 13.57
CA HIS A 379 -35.21 -4.34 14.63
C HIS A 379 -34.97 -5.83 14.44
N PHE A 380 -33.70 -6.22 14.40
CA PHE A 380 -33.35 -7.63 14.57
C PHE A 380 -33.92 -8.12 15.92
N PRO A 381 -34.56 -9.30 15.96
CA PRO A 381 -35.07 -9.85 17.21
C PRO A 381 -33.94 -10.01 18.22
N LYS A 382 -34.28 -10.01 19.51
CA LYS A 382 -33.31 -10.21 20.60
C LYS A 382 -32.45 -11.46 20.39
N ASP A 383 -33.02 -12.50 19.79
CA ASP A 383 -32.33 -13.75 19.48
C ASP A 383 -31.24 -13.62 18.40
N ALA A 384 -31.25 -12.57 17.58
CA ALA A 384 -30.18 -12.28 16.64
C ALA A 384 -29.04 -11.45 17.28
N LEU A 385 -29.24 -10.97 18.50
CA LEU A 385 -28.29 -10.12 19.24
C LEU A 385 -27.45 -10.92 20.26
N TYR A 386 -27.42 -12.25 20.17
CA TYR A 386 -26.57 -13.07 21.03
C TYR A 386 -25.08 -12.77 20.81
N ASN A 387 -24.29 -13.02 21.86
CA ASN A 387 -22.84 -12.92 21.80
C ASN A 387 -22.28 -13.89 20.75
N HIS A 388 -21.44 -13.41 19.83
CA HIS A 388 -20.86 -14.20 18.73
C HIS A 388 -20.23 -15.53 19.21
N PHE A 389 -19.58 -15.52 20.38
CA PHE A 389 -18.94 -16.70 20.96
C PHE A 389 -19.95 -17.77 21.40
N GLN A 390 -21.17 -17.36 21.77
CA GLN A 390 -22.20 -18.24 22.33
C GLN A 390 -23.28 -18.64 21.31
N VAL A 391 -23.18 -18.18 20.06
CA VAL A 391 -24.17 -18.45 19.00
C VAL A 391 -24.53 -19.93 18.91
N HIS A 392 -23.54 -20.82 18.93
CA HIS A 392 -23.72 -22.28 18.85
C HIS A 392 -24.49 -22.90 20.02
N LYS A 393 -24.63 -22.19 21.16
CA LYS A 393 -25.41 -22.65 22.31
C LYS A 393 -26.90 -22.38 22.14
N PHE A 394 -27.25 -21.36 21.36
CA PHE A 394 -28.62 -20.87 21.21
C PHE A 394 -29.20 -21.14 19.82
N LEU A 395 -28.33 -21.25 18.81
CA LEU A 395 -28.71 -21.50 17.42
C LEU A 395 -27.97 -22.73 16.89
N GLN A 396 -28.65 -23.49 16.04
CA GLN A 396 -28.06 -24.63 15.35
C GLN A 396 -27.42 -24.18 14.03
N PRO A 397 -26.42 -24.92 13.51
CA PRO A 397 -25.94 -24.71 12.15
C PRO A 397 -27.08 -24.92 11.14
N CYS A 398 -27.17 -24.05 10.13
CA CYS A 398 -28.15 -24.22 9.06
C CYS A 398 -27.78 -25.46 8.22
N GLN A 399 -28.69 -26.43 8.11
CA GLN A 399 -28.44 -27.66 7.34
C GLN A 399 -28.48 -27.42 5.82
N ASN A 400 -29.37 -26.55 5.35
CA ASN A 400 -29.54 -26.17 3.94
C ASN A 400 -29.54 -24.64 3.80
N GLU A 401 -29.36 -24.14 2.57
CA GLU A 401 -29.23 -22.70 2.28
C GLU A 401 -30.49 -21.85 2.54
N THR A 402 -31.61 -22.46 2.94
CA THR A 402 -32.92 -21.80 3.08
C THR A 402 -33.46 -21.74 4.51
N HIS A 403 -32.69 -22.19 5.50
CA HIS A 403 -33.12 -22.15 6.91
C HIS A 403 -32.98 -20.75 7.51
N VAL A 404 -33.97 -20.38 8.33
CA VAL A 404 -34.02 -19.18 9.17
C VAL A 404 -33.76 -19.55 10.63
N HIS A 405 -33.39 -18.58 11.48
CA HIS A 405 -33.10 -18.81 12.91
C HIS A 405 -31.97 -19.80 13.15
N CYS A 406 -30.92 -19.72 12.31
CA CYS A 406 -29.75 -20.56 12.38
C CYS A 406 -28.50 -19.74 11.99
N TYR A 407 -27.33 -20.37 12.01
CA TYR A 407 -26.11 -19.74 11.51
C TYR A 407 -25.43 -20.57 10.41
N PHE A 408 -24.91 -19.88 9.40
CA PHE A 408 -24.04 -20.44 8.38
C PHE A 408 -22.58 -20.12 8.67
N ARG A 409 -21.70 -20.98 8.16
CA ARG A 409 -20.28 -20.69 8.07
C ARG A 409 -19.96 -20.22 6.67
N SER A 410 -19.38 -19.04 6.59
CA SER A 410 -18.98 -18.37 5.36
C SER A 410 -17.45 -18.24 5.34
N PHE A 411 -16.86 -17.96 4.18
CA PHE A 411 -15.40 -17.92 3.92
C PHE A 411 -14.63 -19.26 3.93
N PRO A 412 -15.08 -20.31 3.22
CA PRO A 412 -14.36 -21.59 3.22
C PRO A 412 -13.08 -21.60 2.38
N THR A 413 -12.83 -20.58 1.54
CA THR A 413 -11.74 -20.59 0.55
C THR A 413 -10.55 -19.70 0.91
N PHE A 414 -10.65 -18.85 1.94
CA PHE A 414 -9.57 -17.97 2.42
C PHE A 414 -9.84 -17.55 3.88
N PRO A 415 -8.81 -17.18 4.66
CA PRO A 415 -9.02 -16.60 5.99
C PRO A 415 -9.76 -15.27 5.84
N GLY A 416 -11.05 -15.25 6.18
CA GLY A 416 -11.92 -14.10 5.93
C GLY A 416 -11.69 -12.91 6.86
N ALA A 417 -10.97 -13.12 7.96
CA ALA A 417 -10.76 -12.13 9.01
C ALA A 417 -9.40 -12.29 9.70
N ILE A 418 -8.94 -11.21 10.34
CA ILE A 418 -7.81 -11.20 11.28
C ILE A 418 -8.25 -10.60 12.62
N ARG A 419 -7.72 -11.16 13.72
CA ARG A 419 -7.87 -10.61 15.06
C ARG A 419 -6.53 -10.20 15.64
N SER A 420 -6.50 -9.02 16.26
CA SER A 420 -5.37 -8.60 17.07
C SER A 420 -5.48 -9.15 18.50
N ARG A 421 -4.37 -9.60 19.06
CA ARG A 421 -4.22 -10.07 20.44
C ARG A 421 -3.08 -9.28 21.08
N SER A 422 -3.42 -8.42 22.02
CA SER A 422 -2.44 -7.59 22.71
C SER A 422 -2.89 -7.22 24.12
N ILE A 423 -2.01 -6.59 24.88
CA ILE A 423 -2.29 -6.10 26.25
C ILE A 423 -3.46 -5.10 26.34
N THR A 424 -4.01 -4.62 25.22
CA THR A 424 -5.20 -3.77 25.16
C THR A 424 -6.51 -4.56 25.10
N SER A 425 -6.49 -5.88 24.85
CA SER A 425 -7.71 -6.66 24.58
C SER A 425 -8.60 -6.76 25.81
N ASP A 426 -9.91 -6.57 25.65
CA ASP A 426 -10.84 -6.55 26.79
C ASP A 426 -10.91 -7.91 27.51
N SER A 427 -11.19 -8.99 26.79
CA SER A 427 -11.36 -10.31 27.43
C SER A 427 -10.08 -10.87 28.02
N MET A 428 -8.91 -10.35 27.61
CA MET A 428 -7.59 -10.94 27.85
C MET A 428 -7.51 -12.45 27.54
N SER A 429 -8.46 -12.97 26.74
CA SER A 429 -8.48 -14.37 26.34
C SER A 429 -7.27 -14.65 25.45
N HIS A 430 -6.62 -15.79 25.65
CA HIS A 430 -5.40 -16.18 24.94
C HIS A 430 -4.17 -15.30 25.21
N LEU A 431 -4.23 -14.43 26.21
CA LEU A 431 -3.11 -13.63 26.68
C LEU A 431 -2.55 -14.13 28.01
N ASP A 432 -3.04 -15.28 28.52
CA ASP A 432 -2.47 -15.90 29.72
C ASP A 432 -1.06 -16.41 29.36
N PRO A 433 -0.01 -15.79 29.92
CA PRO A 433 1.31 -16.06 29.44
C PRO A 433 1.76 -17.47 29.90
N ASP A 434 1.17 -18.04 30.96
CA ASP A 434 1.47 -19.41 31.43
C ASP A 434 0.93 -20.52 30.51
N VAL A 435 0.16 -20.15 29.48
CA VAL A 435 -0.47 -21.09 28.55
C VAL A 435 0.23 -21.02 27.21
N SER A 436 0.85 -22.14 26.79
CA SER A 436 1.43 -22.26 25.45
C SER A 436 0.36 -21.97 24.39
N LEU A 437 0.73 -21.25 23.32
CA LEU A 437 -0.11 -21.02 22.13
C LEU A 437 -0.77 -22.29 21.59
N ASN A 438 -0.16 -23.46 21.84
CA ASN A 438 -0.61 -24.77 21.37
C ASN A 438 -1.49 -25.54 22.38
N LYS A 439 -1.71 -25.01 23.60
CA LYS A 439 -2.45 -25.71 24.67
C LYS A 439 -3.41 -24.80 25.44
N THR A 440 -4.34 -24.15 24.75
CA THR A 440 -5.51 -23.55 25.42
C THR A 440 -6.62 -24.60 25.53
N HIS A 441 -6.95 -25.04 26.76
CA HIS A 441 -7.95 -26.10 27.05
C HIS A 441 -9.39 -25.87 26.53
N ARG A 442 -9.67 -24.77 25.83
CA ARG A 442 -11.00 -24.38 25.33
C ARG A 442 -11.05 -23.98 23.85
N HIS A 443 -9.92 -23.93 23.13
CA HIS A 443 -9.87 -23.45 21.74
C HIS A 443 -8.84 -24.22 20.92
N ALA A 444 -9.02 -24.29 19.59
CA ALA A 444 -8.08 -24.93 18.67
C ALA A 444 -6.69 -24.31 18.75
N ALA A 445 -5.62 -25.06 18.42
CA ALA A 445 -4.25 -24.56 18.48
C ALA A 445 -4.02 -23.38 17.52
N LEU A 446 -3.14 -22.45 17.91
CA LEU A 446 -2.66 -21.42 16.97
C LEU A 446 -1.52 -22.01 16.12
N HIS A 447 -1.77 -22.19 14.84
CA HIS A 447 -0.77 -22.71 13.92
C HIS A 447 0.14 -21.57 13.45
N THR A 448 1.40 -21.56 13.92
CA THR A 448 2.38 -20.48 13.69
C THR A 448 3.54 -20.89 12.77
N ASN A 449 3.54 -22.14 12.27
CA ASN A 449 4.60 -22.71 11.44
C ASN A 449 4.81 -21.95 10.11
N GLU A 450 3.83 -21.14 9.69
CA GLU A 450 3.82 -20.39 8.43
C GLU A 450 3.77 -18.87 8.67
N SER A 451 4.15 -18.36 9.85
CA SER A 451 3.98 -16.95 10.22
C SER A 451 4.53 -15.96 9.18
N GLU A 452 5.63 -16.29 8.50
CA GLU A 452 6.21 -15.42 7.46
C GLU A 452 5.35 -15.37 6.18
N ILE A 453 4.78 -16.50 5.76
CA ILE A 453 3.83 -16.55 4.65
C ILE A 453 2.54 -15.82 5.03
N LEU A 454 2.09 -15.99 6.28
CA LEU A 454 0.91 -15.29 6.78
C LEU A 454 1.12 -13.78 6.81
N TRP A 455 2.34 -13.28 7.07
CA TRP A 455 2.65 -11.85 6.96
C TRP A 455 2.50 -11.33 5.52
N GLU A 456 2.83 -12.13 4.50
CA GLU A 456 2.57 -11.75 3.11
C GLU A 456 1.07 -11.67 2.80
N ILE A 457 0.27 -12.59 3.38
CA ILE A 457 -1.19 -12.55 3.26
C ILE A 457 -1.75 -11.31 3.94
N LEU A 458 -1.23 -10.94 5.12
CA LEU A 458 -1.65 -9.70 5.79
C LEU A 458 -1.35 -8.46 4.95
N ASP A 459 -0.18 -8.40 4.32
CA ASP A 459 0.18 -7.27 3.47
C ASP A 459 -0.66 -7.23 2.18
N LYS A 460 -0.78 -8.35 1.45
CA LYS A 460 -1.44 -8.41 0.14
C LYS A 460 -2.97 -8.42 0.21
N ASP A 461 -3.53 -9.17 1.14
CA ASP A 461 -4.97 -9.48 1.17
C ASP A 461 -5.73 -8.71 2.26
N PHE A 462 -5.04 -8.26 3.30
CA PHE A 462 -5.61 -7.41 4.35
C PHE A 462 -5.08 -5.97 4.28
N PHE A 463 -4.08 -5.66 3.46
CA PHE A 463 -3.42 -4.35 3.39
C PHE A 463 -2.87 -3.88 4.74
N ILE A 464 -2.30 -4.81 5.52
CA ILE A 464 -1.70 -4.56 6.82
C ILE A 464 -0.18 -4.67 6.67
N PRO A 465 0.55 -3.55 6.48
CA PRO A 465 1.99 -3.61 6.26
C PRO A 465 2.71 -3.98 7.55
N ARG A 466 3.60 -4.97 7.46
CA ARG A 466 4.38 -5.47 8.61
C ARG A 466 5.13 -4.37 9.35
N ARG A 467 5.65 -3.37 8.63
CA ARG A 467 6.31 -2.19 9.22
C ARG A 467 5.40 -1.38 10.14
N GLN A 468 4.14 -1.20 9.77
CA GLN A 468 3.19 -0.46 10.60
C GLN A 468 2.90 -1.23 11.90
N VAL A 469 2.81 -2.56 11.80
CA VAL A 469 2.63 -3.42 12.97
C VAL A 469 3.88 -3.46 13.86
N HIS A 470 5.07 -3.35 13.28
CA HIS A 470 6.33 -3.17 14.02
C HIS A 470 6.29 -1.91 14.91
N GLU A 471 6.01 -0.76 14.30
CA GLU A 471 5.96 0.54 15.00
C GLU A 471 4.88 0.54 16.11
N LEU A 472 3.72 -0.09 15.83
CA LEU A 472 2.69 -0.36 16.83
C LEU A 472 3.20 -1.26 17.96
N SER A 473 3.88 -2.36 17.65
CA SER A 473 4.42 -3.32 18.63
C SER A 473 5.40 -2.65 19.59
N GLU A 474 6.28 -1.79 19.07
CA GLU A 474 7.20 -0.96 19.87
C GLU A 474 6.44 0.03 20.76
N HIS A 475 5.39 0.69 20.24
CA HIS A 475 4.55 1.58 21.04
C HIS A 475 3.87 0.84 22.20
N LEU A 476 3.24 -0.31 21.93
CA LEU A 476 2.58 -1.12 22.95
C LEU A 476 3.57 -1.53 24.05
N TYR A 477 4.76 -1.99 23.64
CA TYR A 477 5.78 -2.40 24.58
C TYR A 477 6.30 -1.25 25.44
N THR A 478 6.63 -0.10 24.84
CA THR A 478 7.17 1.06 25.57
C THR A 478 6.17 1.65 26.56
N LYS A 479 4.86 1.47 26.31
CA LYS A 479 3.77 1.95 27.16
C LYS A 479 3.06 0.86 27.97
N ARG A 480 3.57 -0.38 27.97
CA ARG A 480 2.88 -1.56 28.48
C ARG A 480 2.38 -1.46 29.93
N GLU A 481 3.13 -0.82 30.82
CA GLU A 481 2.72 -0.64 32.22
C GLU A 481 1.49 0.27 32.32
N SER A 482 1.53 1.43 31.67
CA SER A 482 0.43 2.38 31.63
C SER A 482 -0.79 1.79 30.94
N ILE A 483 -0.59 1.07 29.83
CA ILE A 483 -1.67 0.39 29.10
C ILE A 483 -2.34 -0.66 29.98
N LEU A 484 -1.59 -1.52 30.68
CA LEU A 484 -2.17 -2.53 31.58
C LEU A 484 -2.83 -1.91 32.81
N HIS A 485 -2.35 -0.75 33.27
CA HIS A 485 -2.99 -0.01 34.36
C HIS A 485 -4.36 0.55 33.92
N GLU A 486 -4.39 1.28 32.82
CA GLU A 486 -5.61 1.85 32.26
C GLU A 486 -6.59 0.75 31.80
N ASN A 487 -6.10 -0.34 31.19
CA ASN A 487 -6.94 -1.48 30.82
C ASN A 487 -7.56 -2.14 32.05
N GLU A 488 -6.83 -2.29 33.16
CA GLU A 488 -7.40 -2.79 34.43
C GLU A 488 -8.52 -1.90 34.96
N GLN A 489 -8.32 -0.58 34.95
CA GLN A 489 -9.33 0.39 35.37
C GLN A 489 -10.55 0.42 34.46
N ALA A 490 -10.36 0.13 33.18
CA ALA A 490 -11.40 0.08 32.17
C ALA A 490 -12.22 -1.22 32.20
N ARG A 491 -11.84 -2.21 33.02
CA ARG A 491 -12.66 -3.41 33.30
C ARG A 491 -13.81 -3.05 34.23
N CYS A 492 -14.87 -3.85 34.22
CA CYS A 492 -15.97 -3.76 35.20
C CYS A 492 -16.82 -2.49 35.16
N ILE A 493 -16.61 -1.62 34.19
CA ILE A 493 -17.52 -0.52 33.89
C ILE A 493 -18.79 -1.05 33.18
N PRO A 494 -19.91 -0.31 33.20
CA PRO A 494 -21.12 -0.71 32.48
C PRO A 494 -20.84 -1.12 31.02
N GLY A 495 -21.37 -2.28 30.60
CA GLY A 495 -21.16 -2.83 29.27
C GLY A 495 -19.92 -3.74 29.11
N PHE A 496 -19.00 -3.78 30.08
CA PHE A 496 -17.82 -4.64 30.04
C PHE A 496 -17.83 -5.69 31.14
N PRO A 497 -17.57 -6.97 30.82
CA PRO A 497 -17.68 -8.04 31.79
C PRO A 497 -16.53 -8.00 32.79
N CYS A 498 -16.86 -8.11 34.07
CA CYS A 498 -15.92 -8.38 35.16
C CYS A 498 -15.42 -9.84 35.12
N LEU A 499 -14.66 -10.19 34.09
CA LEU A 499 -14.13 -11.55 33.99
C LEU A 499 -12.94 -11.71 34.95
N GLY A 500 -13.12 -12.53 35.99
CA GLY A 500 -12.05 -12.84 36.95
C GLY A 500 -10.80 -13.45 36.28
N HIS A 501 -10.96 -14.16 35.16
CA HIS A 501 -9.82 -14.63 34.36
C HIS A 501 -9.00 -13.46 33.78
N SER A 502 -9.65 -12.42 33.24
CA SER A 502 -8.92 -11.26 32.70
C SER A 502 -8.18 -10.49 33.77
N GLN A 503 -8.77 -10.32 34.96
CA GLN A 503 -8.09 -9.71 36.10
C GLN A 503 -6.85 -10.53 36.51
N ASN A 504 -6.97 -11.86 36.54
CA ASN A 504 -5.83 -12.74 36.79
C ASN A 504 -4.76 -12.61 35.70
N THR A 505 -5.13 -12.57 34.42
CA THR A 505 -4.20 -12.40 33.30
C THR A 505 -3.47 -11.05 33.37
N ILE A 506 -4.18 -9.94 33.61
CA ILE A 506 -3.57 -8.62 33.79
C ILE A 506 -2.60 -8.64 34.97
N LYS A 507 -2.99 -9.24 36.10
CA LYS A 507 -2.13 -9.37 37.28
C LYS A 507 -0.85 -10.15 36.97
N LYS A 508 -0.95 -11.26 36.24
CA LYS A 508 0.21 -12.04 35.77
C LYS A 508 1.12 -11.21 34.87
N LEU A 509 0.58 -10.53 33.87
CA LEU A 509 1.34 -9.67 32.96
C LEU A 509 2.06 -8.53 33.70
N LYS A 510 1.39 -7.88 34.66
CA LYS A 510 2.01 -6.87 35.53
C LYS A 510 3.15 -7.45 36.38
N GLN A 511 2.98 -8.65 36.93
CA GLN A 511 4.05 -9.32 37.69
C GLN A 511 5.29 -9.61 36.84
N LEU A 512 5.10 -9.95 35.56
CA LEU A 512 6.21 -10.20 34.64
C LEU A 512 6.97 -8.92 34.31
N ILE A 513 6.28 -7.79 34.21
CA ILE A 513 6.91 -6.50 33.90
C ILE A 513 7.72 -5.98 35.10
N VAL A 514 7.23 -6.19 36.33
CA VAL A 514 7.86 -5.70 37.56
C VAL A 514 9.06 -6.55 37.99
N GLN A 515 9.21 -7.78 37.51
CA GLN A 515 10.39 -8.59 37.84
C GLN A 515 11.62 -8.05 37.09
N PRO A 516 12.64 -7.52 37.80
CA PRO A 516 13.95 -7.34 37.18
C PRO A 516 14.45 -8.70 36.73
N ALA A 517 15.21 -8.75 35.63
CA ALA A 517 15.90 -9.93 35.16
C ALA A 517 16.92 -10.43 36.20
N SER A 518 16.45 -11.05 37.29
CA SER A 518 17.25 -11.61 38.37
C SER A 518 16.57 -12.88 38.89
N ARG A 519 16.53 -13.91 38.05
CA ARG A 519 16.60 -15.32 38.47
C ARG A 519 17.00 -16.21 37.29
N ASN A 520 18.29 -16.10 36.92
CA ASN A 520 19.21 -17.23 36.75
C ASN A 520 20.52 -16.70 36.15
N GLN A 521 21.36 -16.09 37.00
CA GLN A 521 22.81 -16.13 36.81
C GLN A 521 23.39 -17.19 37.75
N THR A 522 23.66 -18.37 37.22
CA THR A 522 25.02 -18.91 37.35
C THR A 522 25.77 -18.31 36.15
N GLN A 523 26.77 -17.44 36.25
CA GLN A 523 27.91 -17.39 37.14
C GLN A 523 28.63 -16.03 36.93
N PHE A 524 29.16 -15.44 38.01
CA PHE A 524 30.16 -14.36 38.10
C PHE A 524 29.81 -12.90 37.68
N ALA A 525 29.79 -12.03 38.70
CA ALA A 525 29.83 -10.56 38.66
C ALA A 525 31.31 -10.05 38.79
N PRO A 526 31.63 -8.74 39.02
CA PRO A 526 30.88 -7.47 38.92
C PRO A 526 31.69 -6.24 38.37
N LYS A 527 31.06 -5.04 38.41
CA LYS A 527 31.58 -3.63 38.54
C LYS A 527 31.80 -2.86 37.22
N ASP A 528 31.36 -1.60 36.99
CA ASP A 528 31.03 -0.47 37.88
C ASP A 528 29.85 0.37 37.35
N THR A 529 29.24 1.13 38.27
CA THR A 529 28.08 2.01 38.12
C THR A 529 28.51 3.46 37.87
N VAL A 530 27.90 4.18 36.92
CA VAL A 530 27.80 5.65 36.97
C VAL A 530 26.40 6.08 36.51
N VAL A 531 25.71 6.77 37.42
CA VAL A 531 24.43 7.46 37.25
C VAL A 531 24.71 8.90 36.80
N LEU A 532 23.88 9.49 35.93
CA LEU A 532 23.54 10.92 35.96
C LEU A 532 22.22 11.20 35.22
N ASP A 533 21.54 12.24 35.69
CA ASP A 533 20.10 12.48 35.69
C ASP A 533 19.67 13.66 34.76
N ASN A 534 18.37 13.64 34.42
CA ASN A 534 17.43 14.60 33.80
C ASN A 534 17.84 16.04 33.41
N SER A 535 17.28 16.55 32.29
CA SER A 535 16.08 17.46 32.29
C SER A 535 15.91 18.35 31.03
N ASN A 536 14.62 18.64 30.71
CA ASN A 536 14.05 19.79 29.97
C ASN A 536 14.20 19.85 28.42
N THR A 537 13.22 20.26 27.58
CA THR A 537 11.99 21.07 27.76
C THR A 537 11.06 20.98 26.51
N LYS A 538 9.76 21.21 26.72
CA LYS A 538 8.65 21.42 25.74
C LYS A 538 8.83 22.65 24.82
N VAL A 539 8.08 22.72 23.70
CA VAL A 539 7.06 23.77 23.36
C VAL A 539 6.43 23.58 21.93
N MET A 540 5.07 23.56 21.92
CA MET A 540 4.00 23.97 20.95
C MET A 540 4.12 23.70 19.43
N ASP A 541 3.12 23.15 18.72
CA ASP A 541 1.64 23.32 18.58
C ASP A 541 1.15 24.42 17.61
N ASP A 542 0.15 23.99 16.81
CA ASP A 542 -0.86 24.68 15.96
C ASP A 542 -0.56 25.07 14.50
N ILE A 543 -1.34 24.48 13.56
CA ILE A 543 -2.43 25.12 12.78
C ILE A 543 -3.26 24.04 12.02
N SER A 544 -4.58 24.24 12.03
CA SER A 544 -5.71 23.38 11.61
C SER A 544 -5.93 23.20 10.10
N SER A 545 -6.45 22.03 9.72
CA SER A 545 -6.82 21.57 8.38
C SER A 545 -8.34 21.53 8.17
N ASP A 546 -8.83 22.25 7.18
CA ASP A 546 -10.09 21.96 6.48
C ASP A 546 -9.83 22.09 4.97
N ASP A 547 -10.55 21.28 4.18
CA ASP A 547 -10.66 21.23 2.71
C ASP A 547 -9.62 20.44 1.90
N ILE A 548 -9.62 19.09 1.92
CA ILE A 548 -9.39 18.27 0.71
C ILE A 548 -10.11 16.90 0.79
N SER A 549 -11.16 16.73 -0.02
CA SER A 549 -11.61 15.42 -0.50
C SER A 549 -11.95 15.57 -1.99
N THR A 550 -11.11 15.06 -2.92
CA THR A 550 -11.46 14.55 -4.27
C THR A 550 -10.27 14.35 -5.27
N LEU A 551 -9.20 13.58 -4.98
CA LEU A 551 -8.35 12.97 -6.03
C LEU A 551 -7.68 11.63 -5.73
N SER A 552 -8.02 10.61 -6.53
CA SER A 552 -7.04 9.75 -7.23
C SER A 552 -6.32 8.64 -6.46
N THR A 553 -6.88 7.44 -6.64
CA THR A 553 -6.41 6.11 -6.24
C THR A 553 -5.12 5.61 -6.93
N THR A 554 -4.36 6.45 -7.64
CA THR A 554 -3.14 6.02 -8.38
C THR A 554 -1.82 6.22 -7.64
N THR A 555 -1.78 7.04 -6.58
CA THR A 555 -0.53 7.40 -5.88
C THR A 555 -0.13 6.43 -4.77
N SER A 556 -1.08 5.74 -4.13
CA SER A 556 -0.79 4.90 -2.96
C SER A 556 0.02 3.63 -3.28
N ASN A 557 -0.12 3.04 -4.46
CA ASN A 557 0.64 1.83 -4.86
C ASN A 557 2.11 2.12 -5.24
N MET A 558 2.50 3.39 -5.44
CA MET A 558 3.84 3.75 -5.93
C MET A 558 4.87 4.05 -4.85
N LEU A 559 4.43 4.22 -3.59
CA LEU A 559 5.33 4.44 -2.45
C LEU A 559 5.88 3.12 -1.87
N LEU A 560 5.35 1.97 -2.29
CA LEU A 560 5.67 0.64 -1.76
C LEU A 560 7.12 0.16 -2.02
N PHE A 561 7.84 0.77 -2.96
CA PHE A 561 9.17 0.30 -3.39
C PHE A 561 10.32 1.26 -3.09
N GLN A 562 10.06 2.39 -2.42
CA GLN A 562 11.11 3.38 -2.18
C GLN A 562 12.11 2.92 -1.11
N PRO A 563 13.42 3.21 -1.28
CA PRO A 563 14.40 2.96 -0.23
C PRO A 563 14.05 3.72 1.05
N LYS A 564 14.26 3.09 2.21
CA LYS A 564 14.01 3.70 3.51
C LYS A 564 15.00 4.83 3.77
N THR A 565 14.49 6.03 4.07
CA THR A 565 15.32 7.17 4.50
C THR A 565 15.69 7.07 5.97
N ILE A 566 16.85 7.61 6.34
CA ILE A 566 17.24 7.83 7.73
C ILE A 566 16.90 9.26 8.18
N PRO A 567 16.65 9.52 9.47
CA PRO A 567 16.44 10.87 9.94
C PRO A 567 17.71 11.72 9.73
N LEU A 568 17.51 13.02 9.41
CA LEU A 568 18.63 13.95 9.36
C LEU A 568 19.28 14.03 10.74
N TYR A 569 20.62 14.13 10.73
CA TYR A 569 21.45 14.23 11.94
C TYR A 569 21.41 13.04 12.91
N ASP A 570 20.77 11.92 12.56
CA ASP A 570 20.73 10.69 13.37
C ASP A 570 22.04 9.89 13.28
N THR A 571 23.15 10.51 13.72
CA THR A 571 24.49 9.94 13.73
C THR A 571 25.48 10.84 14.48
N ASP A 572 26.42 10.23 15.20
CA ASP A 572 27.51 10.95 15.88
C ASP A 572 28.71 11.26 14.97
N LYS A 573 28.70 10.78 13.72
CA LYS A 573 29.84 10.96 12.79
C LYS A 573 29.83 12.38 12.18
N PRO A 574 30.84 13.24 12.47
CA PRO A 574 30.82 14.64 12.02
C PRO A 574 30.76 14.80 10.49
N ALA A 575 31.41 13.91 9.74
CA ALA A 575 31.37 13.92 8.27
C ALA A 575 29.95 13.68 7.73
N ILE A 576 29.17 12.82 8.39
CA ILE A 576 27.78 12.55 8.00
C ILE A 576 26.89 13.73 8.38
N GLN A 577 27.11 14.35 9.54
CA GLN A 577 26.38 15.57 9.95
C GLN A 577 26.62 16.74 8.99
N ILE A 578 27.85 16.95 8.51
CA ILE A 578 28.18 17.97 7.51
C ILE A 578 27.36 17.76 6.22
N ARG A 579 27.32 16.51 5.73
CA ARG A 579 26.52 16.14 4.56
C ARG A 579 25.03 16.35 4.78
N HIS A 580 24.49 15.94 5.94
CA HIS A 580 23.09 16.17 6.30
C HIS A 580 22.74 17.66 6.31
N ARG A 581 23.63 18.50 6.82
CA ARG A 581 23.50 19.96 6.74
C ARG A 581 23.47 20.48 5.31
N CYS A 582 24.28 19.93 4.43
CA CYS A 582 24.25 20.29 3.01
C CYS A 582 22.93 19.89 2.35
N ILE A 583 22.43 18.68 2.61
CA ILE A 583 21.12 18.21 2.13
C ILE A 583 20.01 19.14 2.62
N GLU A 584 20.00 19.47 3.92
CA GLU A 584 19.03 20.39 4.49
C GLU A 584 19.09 21.77 3.81
N ARG A 585 20.28 22.34 3.61
CA ARG A 585 20.44 23.63 2.93
C ARG A 585 20.01 23.61 1.48
N ILE A 586 20.29 22.54 0.74
CA ILE A 586 19.81 22.38 -0.64
C ILE A 586 18.28 22.37 -0.65
N ARG A 587 17.66 21.60 0.26
CA ARG A 587 16.20 21.55 0.40
C ARG A 587 15.63 22.91 0.80
N GLN A 588 16.27 23.62 1.72
CA GLN A 588 15.87 24.99 2.07
C GLN A 588 15.97 25.93 0.86
N ARG A 589 17.02 25.85 0.04
CA ARG A 589 17.11 26.65 -1.20
C ARG A 589 16.02 26.30 -2.19
N GLN A 590 15.73 25.01 -2.35
CA GLN A 590 14.59 24.55 -3.13
C GLN A 590 13.28 25.13 -2.60
N MET A 591 13.11 25.19 -1.27
CA MET A 591 11.98 25.85 -0.61
C MET A 591 12.00 27.39 -0.66
N ASN A 592 13.16 28.04 -0.75
CA ASN A 592 13.25 29.51 -0.78
C ASN A 592 13.04 30.08 -2.17
N VAL A 593 13.40 29.32 -3.23
CA VAL A 593 12.92 29.61 -4.60
C VAL A 593 11.39 29.67 -4.60
N ILE A 594 10.74 29.02 -3.62
CA ILE A 594 9.31 29.01 -3.42
C ILE A 594 8.78 30.17 -2.56
N ASP A 595 9.53 31.07 -1.94
CA ASP A 595 8.82 32.20 -1.28
C ASP A 595 8.01 33.05 -2.29
N ASP A 596 8.45 33.06 -3.56
CA ASP A 596 7.65 33.53 -4.71
C ASP A 596 6.78 32.43 -5.37
N VAL A 597 7.10 31.13 -5.23
CA VAL A 597 6.32 29.99 -5.78
C VAL A 597 5.28 29.46 -4.78
N GLY A 598 5.29 29.92 -3.55
CA GLY A 598 4.65 29.32 -2.37
C GLY A 598 3.43 30.11 -2.00
N LEU A 599 3.44 31.43 -2.19
CA LEU A 599 2.23 32.20 -2.42
C LEU A 599 1.49 31.68 -3.66
N PHE A 600 2.21 31.36 -4.72
CA PHE A 600 1.65 30.71 -5.91
C PHE A 600 1.04 29.34 -5.56
N PHE A 601 1.77 28.41 -4.93
CA PHE A 601 1.25 27.10 -4.51
C PHE A 601 0.11 27.22 -3.51
N ARG A 602 0.25 28.03 -2.44
CA ARG A 602 -0.80 28.27 -1.44
C ARG A 602 -2.05 28.88 -2.04
N SER A 603 -1.93 29.68 -3.11
CA SER A 603 -3.10 30.19 -3.84
C SER A 603 -3.90 29.09 -4.54
N PHE A 604 -3.27 27.93 -4.79
CA PHE A 604 -3.89 26.76 -5.42
C PHE A 604 -4.21 25.64 -4.40
N THR A 605 -3.40 25.41 -3.36
CA THR A 605 -3.61 24.32 -2.38
C THR A 605 -4.67 24.64 -1.32
N THR A 606 -4.99 25.91 -1.08
CA THR A 606 -6.04 26.32 -0.11
C THR A 606 -7.48 26.17 -0.61
N ARG A 607 -7.69 25.62 -1.82
CA ARG A 607 -9.01 25.58 -2.48
C ARG A 607 -9.42 24.20 -3.01
N GLY A 608 -9.03 23.08 -2.39
CA GLY A 608 -9.45 21.75 -2.87
C GLY A 608 -9.16 21.50 -4.37
N GLN A 609 -8.13 22.16 -4.92
CA GLN A 609 -7.79 22.11 -6.33
C GLN A 609 -6.76 21.01 -6.60
N LYS A 610 -6.92 20.36 -7.75
CA LYS A 610 -6.06 19.27 -8.21
C LYS A 610 -4.67 19.79 -8.63
N VAL A 611 -3.61 19.05 -8.32
CA VAL A 611 -2.28 19.14 -8.94
C VAL A 611 -2.15 17.99 -9.94
N TRP A 612 -1.63 18.29 -11.13
CA TRP A 612 -1.44 17.33 -12.20
C TRP A 612 0.05 17.14 -12.49
N LEU A 613 0.57 15.93 -12.29
CA LEU A 613 1.93 15.59 -12.70
C LEU A 613 1.93 15.11 -14.16
N ILE A 614 2.62 15.85 -15.02
CA ILE A 614 2.55 15.69 -16.48
C ILE A 614 3.80 14.99 -17.01
N ASN A 615 3.57 13.90 -17.73
CA ASN A 615 4.60 13.00 -18.28
C ASN A 615 5.64 12.52 -17.25
N PRO A 616 5.24 12.06 -16.03
CA PRO A 616 6.19 11.46 -15.10
C PRO A 616 6.84 10.20 -15.68
N ALA A 617 8.08 9.95 -15.27
CA ALA A 617 8.86 8.81 -15.77
C ALA A 617 8.59 7.50 -15.03
N TYR A 618 8.42 6.42 -15.80
CA TYR A 618 8.31 5.02 -15.36
C TYR A 618 9.21 4.10 -16.19
N ASP A 619 10.39 4.60 -16.59
CA ASP A 619 11.38 3.83 -17.35
C ASP A 619 12.41 3.15 -16.45
N ALA A 620 13.24 2.31 -17.07
CA ALA A 620 14.37 1.63 -16.42
C ALA A 620 15.53 2.57 -16.03
N ASN A 621 15.51 3.84 -16.45
CA ASN A 621 16.48 4.82 -15.98
C ASN A 621 16.04 5.31 -14.60
N VAL A 622 16.56 4.63 -13.57
CA VAL A 622 16.30 4.89 -12.15
C VAL A 622 16.35 6.39 -11.80
N GLY A 623 17.25 7.15 -12.42
CA GLY A 623 17.36 8.58 -12.17
C GLY A 623 16.13 9.41 -12.56
N ASN A 624 15.42 9.02 -13.63
CA ASN A 624 14.18 9.67 -14.02
C ASN A 624 13.06 9.36 -13.01
N HIS A 625 13.00 8.11 -12.52
CA HIS A 625 12.07 7.76 -11.44
C HIS A 625 12.42 8.49 -10.13
N MET A 626 13.71 8.61 -9.78
CA MET A 626 14.14 9.43 -8.64
C MET A 626 13.68 10.90 -8.78
N THR A 627 13.78 11.47 -9.98
CA THR A 627 13.30 12.84 -10.26
C THR A 627 11.83 12.95 -9.91
N LYS A 628 11.00 12.03 -10.42
CA LYS A 628 9.58 11.95 -10.10
C LYS A 628 9.31 11.87 -8.60
N LEU A 629 10.00 10.97 -7.90
CA LEU A 629 9.80 10.80 -6.46
C LEU A 629 10.23 12.06 -5.68
N GLY A 630 11.28 12.75 -6.14
CA GLY A 630 11.68 14.05 -5.61
C GLY A 630 10.59 15.11 -5.81
N GLU A 631 9.92 15.13 -6.96
CA GLU A 631 8.78 16.02 -7.23
C GLU A 631 7.62 15.76 -6.28
N ILE A 632 7.27 14.49 -6.07
CA ILE A 632 6.21 14.09 -5.15
C ILE A 632 6.55 14.50 -3.72
N GLU A 633 7.77 14.23 -3.27
CA GLU A 633 8.21 14.57 -1.91
C GLU A 633 8.29 16.08 -1.70
N PHE A 634 8.68 16.84 -2.73
CA PHE A 634 8.64 18.29 -2.73
C PHE A 634 7.23 18.84 -2.59
N LEU A 635 6.28 18.36 -3.40
CA LEU A 635 4.87 18.74 -3.34
C LEU A 635 4.27 18.40 -1.98
N ARG A 636 4.59 17.22 -1.42
CA ARG A 636 4.18 16.82 -0.08
C ARG A 636 4.70 17.77 0.99
N ARG A 637 5.95 18.22 0.91
CA ARG A 637 6.54 19.23 1.82
C ARG A 637 5.92 20.61 1.67
N LEU A 638 5.32 20.91 0.52
CA LEU A 638 4.53 22.11 0.29
C LEU A 638 3.10 22.03 0.81
N GLY A 639 2.72 20.90 1.40
CA GLY A 639 1.38 20.68 1.96
C GLY A 639 0.38 20.11 0.96
N VAL A 640 0.80 19.67 -0.22
CA VAL A 640 -0.07 18.94 -1.15
C VAL A 640 -0.31 17.54 -0.58
N ASN A 641 -1.57 17.17 -0.32
CA ASN A 641 -1.92 15.80 0.01
C ASN A 641 -1.86 14.93 -1.25
N VAL A 642 -0.69 14.38 -1.58
CA VAL A 642 -0.45 13.65 -2.83
C VAL A 642 -1.36 12.44 -3.06
N SER A 643 -2.01 11.88 -2.04
CA SER A 643 -2.98 10.79 -2.19
C SER A 643 -4.39 11.24 -2.51
N VAL A 644 -4.69 12.53 -2.30
CA VAL A 644 -6.04 13.12 -2.48
C VAL A 644 -6.04 14.39 -3.33
N GLU A 645 -4.88 14.89 -3.77
CA GLU A 645 -4.75 16.15 -4.54
C GLU A 645 -3.91 16.00 -5.80
N MET A 646 -3.31 14.83 -6.05
CA MET A 646 -2.41 14.67 -7.20
C MET A 646 -2.94 13.64 -8.18
N ASP A 647 -3.17 14.08 -9.41
CA ASP A 647 -3.46 13.25 -10.57
C ASP A 647 -2.21 13.16 -11.46
N GLN A 648 -2.11 12.14 -12.31
CA GLN A 648 -0.99 11.96 -13.25
C GLN A 648 -1.51 11.66 -14.66
N CYS A 649 -0.81 12.12 -15.69
CA CYS A 649 -1.05 11.69 -17.07
C CYS A 649 0.26 11.66 -17.87
N GLY A 650 0.33 10.85 -18.93
CA GLY A 650 1.47 10.86 -19.84
C GLY A 650 1.36 9.93 -21.03
N GLN A 651 2.14 10.20 -22.09
CA GLN A 651 2.06 9.43 -23.35
C GLN A 651 2.98 8.21 -23.44
N PHE A 652 3.96 8.07 -22.54
CA PHE A 652 4.91 6.96 -22.61
C PHE A 652 4.45 5.70 -21.88
N TRP A 653 3.62 5.87 -20.85
CA TRP A 653 3.33 4.84 -19.85
C TRP A 653 1.83 4.63 -19.73
N GLN A 654 1.15 4.51 -20.88
CA GLN A 654 -0.32 4.46 -20.95
C GLN A 654 -0.92 3.27 -20.20
N ASP A 655 -0.14 2.19 -20.04
CA ASP A 655 -0.51 1.03 -19.23
C ASP A 655 -0.50 1.31 -17.71
N VAL A 656 0.09 2.44 -17.29
CA VAL A 656 0.31 2.81 -15.88
C VAL A 656 -0.41 4.11 -15.51
N ILE A 657 -0.45 5.08 -16.42
CA ILE A 657 -1.11 6.38 -16.25
C ILE A 657 -1.91 6.70 -17.52
N PRO A 658 -3.06 7.39 -17.41
CA PRO A 658 -3.84 7.74 -18.59
C PRO A 658 -3.06 8.67 -19.52
N ASP A 659 -3.33 8.58 -20.83
CA ASP A 659 -2.80 9.55 -21.79
C ASP A 659 -3.29 10.94 -21.41
N CYS A 660 -2.37 11.90 -21.40
CA CYS A 660 -2.76 13.29 -21.22
C CYS A 660 -3.82 13.65 -22.23
N GLU A 661 -3.67 13.36 -23.54
CA GLU A 661 -4.54 13.80 -24.67
C GLU A 661 -5.97 13.21 -24.67
N THR A 662 -6.25 12.12 -23.95
CA THR A 662 -7.54 11.41 -24.01
C THR A 662 -8.34 11.42 -22.71
N LEU A 663 -7.98 12.29 -21.76
CA LEU A 663 -8.64 12.36 -20.46
C LEU A 663 -10.17 12.58 -20.61
N PRO A 664 -11.02 11.62 -20.16
CA PRO A 664 -12.46 11.60 -20.47
C PRO A 664 -13.26 12.83 -20.06
N TRP A 665 -12.74 13.60 -19.12
CA TRP A 665 -13.39 14.77 -18.55
C TRP A 665 -12.93 16.09 -19.17
N TRP A 666 -12.04 16.10 -20.17
CA TRP A 666 -11.64 17.36 -20.82
C TRP A 666 -12.79 18.12 -21.47
N ASN A 667 -13.87 17.40 -21.75
CA ASN A 667 -15.12 17.90 -22.32
C ASN A 667 -16.15 18.28 -21.23
N LYS A 668 -15.86 18.03 -19.94
CA LYS A 668 -16.69 18.50 -18.82
C LYS A 668 -16.24 19.92 -18.46
N LYS A 669 -17.19 20.87 -18.45
CA LYS A 669 -17.01 22.30 -18.08
C LYS A 669 -16.51 22.56 -16.63
N SER A 670 -15.94 21.57 -15.97
CA SER A 670 -15.70 21.54 -14.52
C SER A 670 -14.32 22.04 -14.08
N PHE A 671 -13.39 22.38 -14.99
CA PHE A 671 -12.14 23.04 -14.61
C PHE A 671 -12.42 24.51 -14.37
N LYS A 672 -12.36 24.93 -13.10
CA LYS A 672 -12.40 26.35 -12.78
C LYS A 672 -11.18 27.01 -13.42
N ALA A 673 -11.44 27.88 -14.39
CA ALA A 673 -10.46 28.74 -15.04
C ALA A 673 -9.48 29.35 -14.01
N GLY A 674 -8.17 29.14 -14.17
CA GLY A 674 -7.13 29.71 -13.33
C GLY A 674 -6.96 29.07 -11.94
N GLY A 675 -7.43 27.83 -11.75
CA GLY A 675 -7.42 27.14 -10.46
C GLY A 675 -6.96 25.68 -10.50
N THR A 676 -6.03 25.30 -11.38
CA THR A 676 -5.47 23.93 -11.40
C THR A 676 -4.02 24.01 -11.86
N LEU A 677 -3.12 23.32 -11.14
CA LEU A 677 -1.69 23.35 -11.39
C LEU A 677 -1.25 22.13 -12.18
N ALA A 678 -0.57 22.34 -13.32
CA ALA A 678 0.13 21.32 -14.07
C ALA A 678 1.64 21.41 -13.80
N VAL A 679 2.21 20.33 -13.27
CA VAL A 679 3.62 20.18 -12.95
C VAL A 679 4.27 19.35 -14.05
N LEU A 680 5.10 19.95 -14.89
CA LEU A 680 5.84 19.23 -15.93
C LEU A 680 7.04 18.53 -15.32
N HIS A 681 7.18 17.24 -15.59
CA HIS A 681 8.29 16.43 -15.12
C HIS A 681 9.66 17.02 -15.48
N GLY A 682 10.55 17.04 -14.51
CA GLY A 682 11.87 17.66 -14.54
C GLY A 682 12.92 16.84 -15.29
N GLY A 683 14.19 17.11 -14.99
CA GLY A 683 15.32 16.31 -15.47
C GLY A 683 15.95 16.80 -16.78
N GLY A 684 16.74 15.94 -17.42
CA GLY A 684 17.58 16.29 -18.57
C GLY A 684 16.94 15.98 -19.92
N ASN A 685 15.75 16.49 -20.18
CA ASN A 685 14.90 16.12 -21.32
C ASN A 685 14.36 17.32 -22.12
N TRP A 686 14.90 18.53 -21.93
CA TRP A 686 14.56 19.72 -22.73
C TRP A 686 15.59 19.95 -23.84
N GLY A 687 15.29 19.47 -25.04
CA GLY A 687 16.31 19.44 -26.08
C GLY A 687 16.07 18.50 -27.24
N ASP A 688 17.05 18.41 -28.14
CA ASP A 688 17.02 17.50 -29.29
C ASP A 688 17.67 16.13 -29.03
N ILE A 689 18.50 15.99 -27.99
CA ILE A 689 19.04 14.69 -27.55
C ILE A 689 17.89 13.73 -27.17
N TRP A 690 16.82 14.24 -26.57
CA TRP A 690 15.64 13.46 -26.21
C TRP A 690 14.39 13.99 -26.93
N ARG A 691 14.48 14.08 -28.27
CA ARG A 691 13.48 14.69 -29.15
C ARG A 691 12.02 14.34 -28.82
N ARG A 692 11.72 13.06 -28.60
CA ARG A 692 10.35 12.60 -28.28
C ARG A 692 9.81 13.26 -26.99
N ASN A 693 10.65 13.45 -25.97
CA ASN A 693 10.26 14.15 -24.74
C ASN A 693 9.97 15.63 -24.98
N GLN A 694 10.76 16.28 -25.83
CA GLN A 694 10.58 17.69 -26.17
C GLN A 694 9.31 17.92 -27.00
N ASP A 695 9.02 17.06 -27.98
CA ASP A 695 7.79 17.14 -28.77
C ASP A 695 6.54 16.98 -27.89
N LEU A 696 6.60 16.06 -26.93
CA LEU A 696 5.54 15.84 -25.95
C LEU A 696 5.35 17.02 -25.01
N ARG A 697 6.44 17.62 -24.56
CA ARG A 697 6.39 18.84 -23.74
C ARG A 697 5.70 19.97 -24.49
N ILE A 698 6.07 20.20 -25.75
CA ILE A 698 5.47 21.27 -26.57
C ILE A 698 3.95 21.07 -26.69
N ARG A 699 3.52 19.84 -27.03
CA ARG A 699 2.08 19.50 -27.08
C ARG A 699 1.39 19.67 -25.73
N SER A 700 2.00 19.20 -24.64
CA SER A 700 1.44 19.33 -23.30
C SER A 700 1.32 20.80 -22.88
N LEU A 701 2.32 21.63 -23.17
CA LEU A 701 2.26 23.08 -22.90
C LEU A 701 1.04 23.72 -23.58
N GLU A 702 0.87 23.48 -24.88
CA GLU A 702 -0.26 23.99 -25.65
C GLU A 702 -1.60 23.51 -25.06
N THR A 703 -1.74 22.19 -24.86
CA THR A 703 -3.00 21.59 -24.38
C THR A 703 -3.39 22.09 -23.00
N PHE A 704 -2.45 22.19 -22.06
CA PHE A 704 -2.76 22.62 -20.69
C PHE A 704 -3.01 24.13 -20.60
N LEU A 705 -2.32 24.94 -21.41
CA LEU A 705 -2.58 26.39 -21.49
C LEU A 705 -3.93 26.71 -22.12
N GLU A 706 -4.34 26.00 -23.19
CA GLU A 706 -5.69 26.12 -23.77
C GLU A 706 -6.81 25.85 -22.76
N LYS A 707 -6.50 25.06 -21.74
CA LYS A 707 -7.43 24.65 -20.68
C LYS A 707 -7.27 25.49 -19.42
N ASN A 708 -6.48 26.57 -19.51
CA ASN A 708 -6.26 27.56 -18.46
C ASN A 708 -5.66 26.96 -17.16
N PHE A 709 -4.78 25.98 -17.31
CA PHE A 709 -3.95 25.50 -16.20
C PHE A 709 -2.80 26.46 -15.96
N THR A 710 -2.43 26.61 -14.70
CA THR A 710 -1.16 27.21 -14.34
C THR A 710 -0.07 26.16 -14.52
N ILE A 711 1.05 26.51 -15.15
CA ILE A 711 2.12 25.55 -15.44
C ILE A 711 3.35 25.83 -14.59
N LEU A 712 3.87 24.78 -13.96
CA LEU A 712 5.16 24.73 -13.30
C LEU A 712 6.04 23.66 -13.94
N GLY A 713 7.12 24.05 -14.61
CA GLY A 713 8.16 23.12 -15.04
C GLY A 713 9.13 22.85 -13.91
N MET A 714 9.28 21.60 -13.49
CA MET A 714 10.25 21.19 -12.47
C MET A 714 11.69 21.33 -12.98
N PRO A 715 12.71 21.40 -12.10
CA PRO A 715 14.09 21.72 -12.48
C PRO A 715 14.62 20.89 -13.66
N GLN A 716 14.90 21.57 -14.78
CA GLN A 716 15.32 20.96 -16.05
C GLN A 716 16.71 21.40 -16.50
N SER A 717 17.34 20.60 -17.36
CA SER A 717 18.50 21.02 -18.16
C SER A 717 18.08 21.21 -19.62
N LEU A 718 18.53 22.32 -20.20
CA LEU A 718 18.31 22.70 -21.59
C LEU A 718 19.55 22.38 -22.43
N ASP A 719 19.42 21.50 -23.42
CA ASP A 719 20.52 21.17 -24.32
C ASP A 719 20.05 20.99 -25.78
N TYR A 720 20.74 21.63 -26.71
CA TYR A 720 20.50 21.44 -28.14
C TYR A 720 21.82 21.29 -28.87
N GLN A 721 21.98 20.19 -29.60
CA GLN A 721 23.07 20.00 -30.54
C GLN A 721 22.83 20.76 -31.86
N SER A 722 21.56 20.87 -32.27
CA SER A 722 21.10 21.54 -33.47
C SER A 722 20.57 22.93 -33.16
N ASN A 723 21.34 23.94 -33.55
CA ASN A 723 20.89 25.34 -33.50
C ASN A 723 19.61 25.59 -34.31
N LYS A 724 19.35 24.79 -35.35
CA LYS A 724 18.12 24.89 -36.14
C LYS A 724 16.91 24.43 -35.32
N LEU A 725 16.99 23.24 -34.71
CA LEU A 725 15.91 22.71 -33.87
C LEU A 725 15.69 23.58 -32.63
N LYS A 726 16.77 24.07 -32.02
CA LYS A 726 16.72 25.03 -30.92
C LYS A 726 15.88 26.25 -31.27
N LYS A 727 16.15 26.87 -32.41
CA LYS A 727 15.40 28.05 -32.87
C LYS A 727 13.94 27.71 -33.17
N GLN A 728 13.67 26.57 -33.81
CA GLN A 728 12.31 26.14 -34.14
C GLN A 728 11.47 25.88 -32.89
N ASP A 729 11.98 25.07 -31.96
CA ASP A 729 11.29 24.78 -30.70
C ASP A 729 11.11 26.05 -29.85
N ALA A 730 12.15 26.89 -29.78
CA ALA A 730 12.07 28.14 -29.02
C ALA A 730 11.00 29.07 -29.59
N GLN A 731 10.95 29.23 -30.91
CA GLN A 731 9.90 30.01 -31.59
C GLN A 731 8.51 29.43 -31.34
N GLN A 732 8.36 28.11 -31.40
CA GLN A 732 7.08 27.46 -31.18
C GLN A 732 6.60 27.62 -29.73
N ILE A 733 7.45 27.31 -28.75
CA ILE A 733 7.12 27.44 -27.33
C ILE A 733 6.83 28.90 -26.99
N GLU A 734 7.66 29.85 -27.42
CA GLU A 734 7.44 31.27 -27.14
C GLU A 734 6.16 31.79 -27.82
N SER A 735 5.83 31.30 -29.03
CA SER A 735 4.56 31.61 -29.69
C SER A 735 3.35 31.07 -28.91
N ILE A 736 3.46 29.88 -28.33
CA ILE A 736 2.43 29.32 -27.45
C ILE A 736 2.31 30.20 -26.20
N LEU A 737 3.42 30.45 -25.48
CA LEU A 737 3.40 31.23 -24.23
C LEU A 737 2.85 32.65 -24.41
N SER A 738 3.32 33.36 -25.45
CA SER A 738 2.92 34.75 -25.70
C SER A 738 1.46 34.90 -26.13
N SER A 739 0.88 33.93 -26.83
CA SER A 739 -0.53 33.98 -27.25
C SER A 739 -1.49 33.91 -26.07
N PHE A 740 -1.18 33.08 -25.06
CA PHE A 740 -2.02 32.92 -23.87
C PHE A 740 -1.86 34.07 -22.86
N ILE A 741 -0.70 34.74 -22.81
CA ILE A 741 -0.46 35.90 -21.95
C ILE A 741 -1.17 37.15 -22.48
N ASN A 742 -1.25 37.32 -23.80
CA ASN A 742 -1.87 38.50 -24.41
C ASN A 742 -3.41 38.42 -24.51
N GLY A 743 -4.00 37.23 -24.32
CA GLY A 743 -5.44 36.98 -24.53
C GLY A 743 -6.28 36.75 -23.27
N THR A 744 -5.69 36.48 -22.10
CA THR A 744 -6.42 35.99 -20.91
C THR A 744 -5.73 36.33 -19.58
N LEU A 745 -6.49 36.40 -18.47
CA LEU A 745 -6.01 36.57 -17.08
C LEU A 745 -5.24 35.32 -16.53
N VAL A 746 -4.42 34.64 -17.35
CA VAL A 746 -3.67 33.45 -16.93
C VAL A 746 -2.33 33.85 -16.34
N ALA A 747 -1.92 33.23 -15.22
CA ALA A 747 -0.59 33.42 -14.67
C ALA A 747 0.48 32.89 -15.64
N ARG A 748 1.59 33.63 -15.79
CA ARG A 748 2.71 33.21 -16.65
C ARG A 748 3.24 31.84 -16.20
N PRO A 749 3.47 30.89 -17.12
CA PRO A 749 4.14 29.63 -16.81
C PRO A 749 5.47 29.87 -16.13
N ARG A 750 5.80 29.04 -15.14
CA ARG A 750 7.07 29.12 -14.43
C ARG A 750 7.92 27.91 -14.76
N PHE A 751 9.14 28.12 -15.24
CA PHE A 751 10.08 27.06 -15.56
C PHE A 751 11.28 27.13 -14.63
N LEU A 752 11.56 25.99 -13.98
CA LEU A 752 12.68 25.83 -13.09
C LEU A 752 13.84 25.17 -13.84
N TRP A 753 15.05 25.65 -13.60
CA TRP A 753 16.26 25.18 -14.28
C TRP A 753 17.26 24.74 -13.23
N ARG A 754 17.83 23.54 -13.41
CA ARG A 754 18.76 22.95 -12.43
C ARG A 754 20.22 23.32 -12.60
N ASP A 755 20.51 24.12 -13.62
CA ASP A 755 21.83 24.65 -13.88
C ASP A 755 21.79 26.06 -14.47
N GLN A 756 22.85 26.82 -14.18
CA GLN A 756 22.99 28.24 -14.54
C GLN A 756 22.94 28.46 -16.06
N ASP A 757 23.66 27.64 -16.84
CA ASP A 757 23.68 27.77 -18.30
C ASP A 757 22.28 27.58 -18.90
N SER A 758 21.53 26.57 -18.43
CA SER A 758 20.16 26.33 -18.87
C SER A 758 19.24 27.49 -18.48
N TYR A 759 19.38 28.03 -17.26
CA TYR A 759 18.63 29.20 -16.81
C TYR A 759 18.90 30.43 -17.67
N ASP A 760 20.18 30.79 -17.85
CA ASP A 760 20.60 31.97 -18.61
C ASP A 760 20.13 31.90 -20.06
N GLU A 761 20.13 30.70 -20.64
CA GLU A 761 19.66 30.50 -22.00
C GLU A 761 18.12 30.51 -22.08
N ALA A 762 17.43 29.88 -21.14
CA ALA A 762 15.97 29.87 -21.08
C ALA A 762 15.36 31.27 -20.89
N VAL A 763 16.01 32.14 -20.11
CA VAL A 763 15.60 33.54 -19.96
C VAL A 763 15.56 34.26 -21.31
N LYS A 764 16.48 33.92 -22.24
CA LYS A 764 16.52 34.49 -23.59
C LYS A 764 15.52 33.85 -24.53
N LEU A 765 15.35 32.53 -24.44
CA LEU A 765 14.51 31.75 -25.37
C LEU A 765 13.02 31.85 -25.04
N TYR A 766 12.68 31.95 -23.75
CA TYR A 766 11.30 31.92 -23.25
C TYR A 766 11.00 33.16 -22.37
N PRO A 767 11.13 34.39 -22.88
CA PRO A 767 10.90 35.62 -22.10
C PRO A 767 9.45 35.76 -21.62
N SER A 768 8.51 35.05 -22.24
CA SER A 768 7.12 34.98 -21.78
C SER A 768 6.94 34.13 -20.52
N ALA A 769 7.87 33.22 -20.21
CA ALA A 769 7.86 32.42 -18.99
C ALA A 769 8.56 33.13 -17.82
N GLN A 770 8.19 32.78 -16.60
CA GLN A 770 8.97 33.07 -15.41
C GLN A 770 10.04 31.99 -15.23
N ASN A 771 11.29 32.32 -15.50
CA ASN A 771 12.39 31.39 -15.34
C ASN A 771 13.03 31.55 -13.96
N ALA A 772 13.37 30.46 -13.29
CA ALA A 772 14.11 30.48 -12.03
C ALA A 772 15.14 29.35 -11.95
N LEU A 773 16.26 29.61 -11.27
CA LEU A 773 17.29 28.63 -10.99
C LEU A 773 16.96 27.89 -9.68
N MET A 774 17.00 26.56 -9.69
CA MET A 774 16.70 25.73 -8.53
C MET A 774 17.49 24.43 -8.56
N PRO A 775 18.13 23.99 -7.46
CA PRO A 775 18.84 22.69 -7.43
C PRO A 775 17.96 21.51 -7.87
N ASP A 776 18.59 20.47 -8.42
CA ASP A 776 17.91 19.27 -8.89
C ASP A 776 16.96 18.67 -7.84
N ILE A 777 15.73 18.38 -8.25
CA ILE A 777 14.64 18.00 -7.34
C ILE A 777 14.92 16.70 -6.57
N THR A 778 15.80 15.84 -7.08
CA THR A 778 16.16 14.57 -6.41
C THR A 778 16.80 14.77 -5.03
N PHE A 779 17.33 15.95 -4.70
CA PHE A 779 17.80 16.25 -3.34
C PHE A 779 16.69 16.33 -2.28
N GLN A 780 15.41 16.31 -2.68
CA GLN A 780 14.28 16.14 -1.77
C GLN A 780 14.21 14.72 -1.19
N LEU A 781 14.86 13.76 -1.85
CA LEU A 781 15.00 12.37 -1.40
C LEU A 781 16.14 12.18 -0.38
N GLY A 782 16.14 11.04 0.31
CA GLY A 782 17.17 10.69 1.30
C GLY A 782 17.08 11.50 2.61
N PRO A 783 18.18 11.62 3.38
CA PRO A 783 19.39 10.81 3.24
C PRO A 783 19.08 9.31 3.40
N TYR A 784 19.96 8.48 2.87
CA TYR A 784 19.82 7.02 2.93
C TYR A 784 20.92 6.40 3.77
N GLU A 785 20.59 5.29 4.43
CA GLU A 785 21.61 4.41 4.99
C GLU A 785 22.34 3.69 3.86
N THR A 786 23.65 3.50 3.99
CA THR A 786 24.39 2.66 3.06
C THR A 786 24.11 1.19 3.39
N PRO A 787 23.45 0.42 2.50
CA PRO A 787 23.11 -0.96 2.78
C PRO A 787 24.37 -1.83 2.89
N LYS A 788 24.31 -2.86 3.73
CA LYS A 788 25.41 -3.84 3.86
C LYS A 788 25.44 -4.74 2.62
N VAL A 789 26.53 -4.66 1.86
CA VAL A 789 26.79 -5.53 0.71
C VAL A 789 27.43 -6.84 1.18
N ARG A 790 27.05 -7.98 0.58
CA ARG A 790 27.69 -9.28 0.84
C ARG A 790 29.17 -9.20 0.46
N THR A 791 30.06 -9.71 1.31
CA THR A 791 31.52 -9.67 1.10
C THR A 791 31.94 -10.28 -0.25
N SER A 792 31.21 -11.28 -0.75
CA SER A 792 31.48 -11.91 -2.05
C SER A 792 31.16 -11.03 -3.27
N GLN A 793 30.34 -9.99 -3.09
CA GLN A 793 29.95 -9.06 -4.16
C GLN A 793 30.69 -7.72 -4.08
N ALA A 794 31.27 -7.41 -2.91
CA ALA A 794 31.99 -6.18 -2.65
C ALA A 794 33.27 -6.07 -3.49
N VAL A 795 33.53 -4.86 -3.98
CA VAL A 795 34.72 -4.50 -4.76
C VAL A 795 35.32 -3.18 -4.25
N ASP A 796 36.55 -2.88 -4.64
CA ASP A 796 37.16 -1.60 -4.29
C ASP A 796 36.52 -0.44 -5.07
N ILE A 797 36.30 -0.63 -6.37
CA ILE A 797 35.78 0.42 -7.27
C ILE A 797 34.55 -0.07 -8.05
N VAL A 798 33.46 0.68 -7.99
CA VAL A 798 32.35 0.53 -8.95
C VAL A 798 32.51 1.58 -10.03
N VAL A 799 32.58 1.15 -11.29
CA VAL A 799 32.67 1.99 -12.49
C VAL A 799 31.29 2.05 -13.14
N PHE A 800 30.52 3.05 -12.75
CA PHE A 800 29.14 3.28 -13.18
C PHE A 800 29.09 4.22 -14.38
N LEU A 801 29.35 3.68 -15.57
CA LEU A 801 29.37 4.45 -16.82
C LEU A 801 28.15 4.13 -17.68
N ARG A 802 27.61 5.12 -18.37
CA ARG A 802 26.49 4.91 -19.32
C ARG A 802 26.95 4.05 -20.51
N ASP A 803 26.00 3.30 -21.04
CA ASP A 803 26.13 2.52 -22.26
C ASP A 803 25.63 3.24 -23.53
N ASP A 804 25.19 4.50 -23.41
CA ASP A 804 24.61 5.29 -24.50
C ASP A 804 25.47 6.49 -24.92
N ARG A 805 24.97 7.20 -25.94
CA ARG A 805 25.64 8.33 -26.60
C ARG A 805 25.89 9.56 -25.72
N GLU A 806 25.35 9.61 -24.50
CA GLU A 806 25.70 10.71 -23.59
C GLU A 806 27.11 10.51 -23.00
N SER A 807 27.57 9.27 -22.83
CA SER A 807 28.90 9.02 -22.26
C SER A 807 30.01 9.45 -23.21
N VAL A 808 30.99 10.16 -22.67
CA VAL A 808 32.26 10.46 -23.37
C VAL A 808 33.29 9.34 -23.17
N GLU A 809 33.01 8.37 -22.29
CA GLU A 809 33.87 7.25 -21.94
C GLU A 809 33.37 5.91 -22.50
N LEU A 810 32.42 5.95 -23.45
CA LEU A 810 31.78 4.75 -24.01
C LEU A 810 32.80 3.76 -24.58
N ASN A 811 33.87 4.25 -25.22
CA ASN A 811 34.94 3.42 -25.79
C ASN A 811 35.86 2.78 -24.74
N ASN A 812 35.81 3.26 -23.49
CA ASN A 812 36.64 2.77 -22.39
C ASN A 812 35.83 1.92 -21.39
N ARG A 813 34.54 1.68 -21.66
CA ARG A 813 33.61 0.91 -20.81
C ARG A 813 33.82 -0.61 -20.96
N ASP A 814 35.04 -1.08 -20.74
CA ASP A 814 35.36 -2.50 -20.73
C ASP A 814 36.46 -2.85 -19.72
N VAL A 815 36.46 -4.11 -19.28
CA VAL A 815 37.35 -4.61 -18.23
C VAL A 815 38.83 -4.47 -18.62
N LYS A 816 39.19 -4.69 -19.89
CA LYS A 816 40.59 -4.62 -20.32
C LYS A 816 41.10 -3.18 -20.30
N SER A 817 40.28 -2.23 -20.74
CA SER A 817 40.61 -0.81 -20.71
C SER A 817 40.80 -0.31 -19.27
N VAL A 818 39.85 -0.59 -18.37
CA VAL A 818 39.97 -0.21 -16.95
C VAL A 818 41.19 -0.87 -16.29
N GLN A 819 41.40 -2.16 -16.52
CA GLN A 819 42.57 -2.88 -15.98
C GLN A 819 43.88 -2.29 -16.49
N SER A 820 43.98 -1.99 -17.80
CA SER A 820 45.18 -1.38 -18.40
C SER A 820 45.48 -0.01 -17.82
N MET A 821 44.45 0.82 -17.63
CA MET A 821 44.58 2.12 -16.96
C MET A 821 45.07 1.96 -15.52
N LEU A 822 44.50 1.04 -14.75
CA LEU A 822 44.96 0.75 -13.38
C LEU A 822 46.41 0.27 -13.35
N SER A 823 46.81 -0.67 -14.23
CA SER A 823 48.19 -1.16 -14.31
C SER A 823 49.17 -0.04 -14.63
N THR A 824 48.78 0.90 -15.50
CA THR A 824 49.59 2.08 -15.83
C THR A 824 49.73 3.03 -14.63
N LEU A 825 48.66 3.20 -13.84
CA LEU A 825 48.62 4.15 -12.72
C LEU A 825 49.35 3.65 -11.46
N VAL A 826 49.22 2.36 -11.14
CA VAL A 826 49.68 1.81 -9.85
C VAL A 826 50.63 0.61 -9.96
N GLY A 827 51.02 0.22 -11.18
CA GLY A 827 51.80 -0.99 -11.46
C GLY A 827 50.94 -2.26 -11.50
N GLU A 828 51.42 -3.30 -12.19
CA GLU A 828 50.65 -4.52 -12.45
C GLU A 828 50.21 -5.25 -11.17
N GLU A 829 51.10 -5.38 -10.19
CA GLU A 829 50.81 -6.10 -8.94
C GLU A 829 49.63 -5.46 -8.19
N LYS A 830 49.69 -4.14 -7.97
CA LYS A 830 48.64 -3.41 -7.25
C LYS A 830 47.35 -3.34 -8.05
N ALA A 831 47.44 -3.21 -9.38
CA ALA A 831 46.28 -3.22 -10.26
C ALA A 831 45.56 -4.58 -10.25
N MET A 832 46.28 -5.70 -10.19
CA MET A 832 45.67 -7.04 -10.07
C MET A 832 44.99 -7.26 -8.71
N SER A 833 45.50 -6.62 -7.65
CA SER A 833 44.88 -6.68 -6.32
C SER A 833 43.69 -5.74 -6.12
N THR A 834 43.48 -4.78 -7.04
CA THR A 834 42.39 -3.79 -6.96
C THR A 834 41.16 -4.34 -7.67
N THR A 835 40.12 -4.65 -6.91
CA THR A 835 38.88 -5.24 -7.45
C THR A 835 37.95 -4.15 -7.99
N PHE A 836 37.33 -4.38 -9.14
CA PHE A 836 36.33 -3.45 -9.68
C PHE A 836 35.20 -4.16 -10.44
N LYS A 837 34.07 -3.46 -10.60
CA LYS A 837 32.95 -3.86 -11.46
C LYS A 837 32.48 -2.69 -12.31
N ILE A 838 32.24 -2.94 -13.60
CA ILE A 838 31.61 -1.98 -14.50
C ILE A 838 30.12 -2.27 -14.52
N VAL A 839 29.28 -1.27 -14.24
CA VAL A 839 27.82 -1.46 -14.11
C VAL A 839 27.03 -0.28 -14.69
N ASP A 840 25.74 -0.50 -14.90
CA ASP A 840 24.67 0.48 -15.11
C ASP A 840 23.40 0.05 -14.36
N TRP A 841 22.32 0.83 -14.41
CA TRP A 841 21.11 0.61 -13.62
C TRP A 841 20.48 -0.76 -13.81
N GLN A 842 20.48 -1.28 -15.03
CA GLN A 842 19.84 -2.54 -15.39
C GLN A 842 20.56 -3.76 -14.79
N ASP A 843 21.87 -3.66 -14.57
CA ASP A 843 22.67 -4.77 -14.04
C ASP A 843 22.22 -5.20 -12.64
N ARG A 844 21.52 -4.33 -11.89
CA ARG A 844 20.95 -4.68 -10.58
C ARG A 844 19.96 -5.84 -10.67
N LEU A 845 19.21 -5.96 -11.76
CA LEU A 845 18.19 -7.00 -11.96
C LEU A 845 18.84 -8.38 -12.12
N GLU A 846 20.07 -8.42 -12.63
CA GLU A 846 20.87 -9.64 -12.75
C GLU A 846 21.70 -9.92 -11.48
N ILE A 847 22.17 -8.86 -10.80
CA ILE A 847 23.06 -8.97 -9.64
C ILE A 847 22.31 -9.34 -8.35
N PHE A 848 21.05 -8.89 -8.20
CA PHE A 848 20.27 -9.07 -6.98
C PHE A 848 19.02 -9.91 -7.25
N ASP A 849 19.08 -11.19 -6.85
CA ASP A 849 17.94 -12.11 -6.93
C ASP A 849 16.69 -11.52 -6.25
N GLY A 850 15.57 -11.52 -6.98
CA GLY A 850 14.28 -11.05 -6.48
C GLY A 850 13.91 -9.61 -6.81
N ASP A 851 14.83 -8.80 -7.37
CA ASP A 851 14.48 -7.49 -7.92
C ASP A 851 14.10 -7.57 -9.39
N ASN A 852 12.80 -7.65 -9.65
CA ASN A 852 12.22 -7.57 -11.00
C ASN A 852 11.69 -6.17 -11.32
N ASN A 853 11.95 -5.17 -10.46
CA ASN A 853 11.36 -3.84 -10.59
C ASN A 853 12.31 -2.89 -11.30
N ILE A 854 11.91 -2.42 -12.48
CA ILE A 854 12.69 -1.48 -13.29
C ILE A 854 12.80 -0.07 -12.69
N LEU A 855 11.99 0.24 -11.66
CA LEU A 855 11.96 1.54 -10.98
C LEU A 855 13.01 1.65 -9.86
N PHE A 856 13.10 2.83 -9.25
CA PHE A 856 13.98 3.09 -8.10
C PHE A 856 13.57 2.30 -6.86
N THR A 857 14.41 1.33 -6.46
CA THR A 857 14.28 0.49 -5.26
C THR A 857 15.60 0.49 -4.46
N GLU A 858 15.63 -0.20 -3.32
CA GLU A 858 16.84 -0.27 -2.46
C GLU A 858 18.05 -0.86 -3.19
N THR A 859 17.83 -1.75 -4.17
CA THR A 859 18.90 -2.36 -4.97
C THR A 859 19.69 -1.35 -5.80
N ALA A 860 19.11 -0.19 -6.14
CA ALA A 860 19.85 0.89 -6.79
C ALA A 860 20.94 1.47 -5.87
N ILE A 861 20.65 1.58 -4.57
CA ILE A 861 21.64 1.98 -3.56
C ILE A 861 22.65 0.85 -3.34
N GLN A 862 22.18 -0.41 -3.26
CA GLN A 862 23.06 -1.58 -3.12
C GLN A 862 24.05 -1.70 -4.29
N LEU A 863 23.60 -1.46 -5.52
CA LEU A 863 24.43 -1.51 -6.73
C LEU A 863 25.62 -0.55 -6.65
N ILE A 864 25.35 0.72 -6.32
CA ILE A 864 26.43 1.72 -6.19
C ILE A 864 27.26 1.52 -4.91
N SER A 865 26.71 0.82 -3.90
CA SER A 865 27.39 0.47 -2.66
C SER A 865 28.27 -0.79 -2.78
N LEU A 866 28.24 -1.50 -3.91
CA LEU A 866 29.16 -2.62 -4.14
C LEU A 866 30.62 -2.18 -4.04
N GLY A 867 30.90 -0.92 -4.38
CA GLY A 867 32.22 -0.31 -4.36
C GLY A 867 32.46 0.50 -3.10
N ARG A 868 33.70 0.46 -2.60
CA ARG A 868 34.15 1.42 -1.56
C ARG A 868 34.28 2.85 -2.10
N VAL A 869 34.46 2.96 -3.42
CA VAL A 869 34.48 4.22 -4.17
C VAL A 869 33.68 4.02 -5.47
N LEU A 870 32.81 4.98 -5.78
CA LEU A 870 32.05 5.03 -7.03
C LEU A 870 32.77 5.94 -8.04
N VAL A 871 32.96 5.48 -9.27
CA VAL A 871 33.33 6.31 -10.43
C VAL A 871 32.12 6.35 -11.34
N CYS A 872 31.59 7.53 -11.69
CA CYS A 872 30.35 7.61 -12.48
C CYS A 872 30.30 8.75 -13.50
N ASP A 873 29.48 8.60 -14.54
CA ASP A 873 29.14 9.67 -15.50
C ASP A 873 27.61 9.93 -15.57
N ARG A 874 26.87 9.37 -14.60
CA ARG A 874 25.43 9.60 -14.40
C ARG A 874 25.16 10.56 -13.25
N LEU A 875 24.47 11.66 -13.53
CA LEU A 875 24.10 12.67 -12.51
C LEU A 875 23.35 12.06 -11.33
N HIS A 876 22.34 11.23 -11.58
CA HIS A 876 21.56 10.66 -10.48
C HIS A 876 22.31 9.56 -9.71
N ALA A 877 23.34 8.94 -10.28
CA ALA A 877 24.25 8.07 -9.52
C ALA A 877 25.11 8.91 -8.57
N ALA A 878 25.63 10.06 -9.03
CA ALA A 878 26.35 11.00 -8.19
C ALA A 878 25.48 11.59 -7.06
N ILE A 879 24.25 12.01 -7.37
CA ILE A 879 23.31 12.50 -6.34
C ILE A 879 22.96 11.38 -5.36
N LEU A 880 22.66 10.16 -5.83
CA LEU A 880 22.34 9.05 -4.94
C LEU A 880 23.53 8.69 -4.04
N ALA A 881 24.75 8.68 -4.58
CA ALA A 881 25.96 8.48 -3.80
C ALA A 881 26.13 9.57 -2.73
N TYR A 882 25.86 10.83 -3.07
CA TYR A 882 25.83 11.93 -2.12
C TYR A 882 24.78 11.74 -1.03
N LEU A 883 23.54 11.36 -1.38
CA LEU A 883 22.46 11.12 -0.42
C LEU A 883 22.72 9.92 0.50
N SER A 884 23.48 8.93 0.01
CA SER A 884 23.80 7.69 0.73
C SER A 884 25.18 7.71 1.42
N GLY A 885 26.02 8.71 1.16
CA GLY A 885 27.37 8.80 1.75
C GLY A 885 28.47 7.99 1.12
N ILE A 886 28.25 7.56 -0.10
CA ILE A 886 29.21 6.74 -0.83
C ILE A 886 30.23 7.69 -1.46
N PRO A 887 31.53 7.54 -1.19
CA PRO A 887 32.55 8.37 -1.82
C PRO A 887 32.51 8.20 -3.34
N PHE A 888 32.47 9.30 -4.09
CA PHE A 888 32.32 9.22 -5.54
C PHE A 888 33.20 10.19 -6.33
N ILE A 889 33.65 9.75 -7.49
CA ILE A 889 34.29 10.58 -8.50
C ILE A 889 33.36 10.61 -9.70
N TYR A 890 33.10 11.79 -10.24
CA TYR A 890 32.29 11.92 -11.43
C TYR A 890 33.07 12.46 -12.63
N ILE A 891 32.65 12.02 -13.81
CA ILE A 891 33.14 12.47 -15.11
C ILE A 891 31.98 13.17 -15.81
N ASP A 892 32.22 14.37 -16.34
CA ASP A 892 31.18 15.06 -17.10
C ASP A 892 30.87 14.31 -18.40
N GLN A 893 29.60 14.01 -18.61
CA GLN A 893 29.10 13.54 -19.90
C GLN A 893 29.04 14.68 -20.94
N LEU A 894 28.65 14.37 -22.17
CA LEU A 894 28.70 15.27 -23.33
C LEU A 894 28.17 16.69 -23.09
N THR A 895 27.06 16.86 -22.36
CA THR A 895 26.45 18.19 -22.11
C THR A 895 27.04 18.94 -20.89
N GLY A 896 27.89 18.29 -20.10
CA GLY A 896 28.43 18.82 -18.84
C GLY A 896 27.40 19.00 -17.71
N LYS A 897 26.18 18.47 -17.83
CA LYS A 897 25.11 18.63 -16.83
C LYS A 897 25.46 18.12 -15.43
N LEU A 898 26.39 17.18 -15.28
CA LEU A 898 26.78 16.68 -13.96
C LEU A 898 27.39 17.78 -13.11
N ARG A 899 28.51 18.36 -13.58
CA ARG A 899 29.13 19.51 -12.93
C ARG A 899 28.13 20.63 -12.76
N LYS A 900 27.44 21.05 -13.83
CA LYS A 900 26.60 22.25 -13.78
C LYS A 900 25.45 22.13 -12.76
N SER A 901 24.84 20.95 -12.64
CA SER A 901 23.79 20.70 -11.65
C SER A 901 24.33 20.55 -10.23
N LEU A 902 25.48 19.88 -10.04
CA LEU A 902 26.11 19.77 -8.72
C LEU A 902 26.64 21.12 -8.23
N ASP A 903 27.22 21.95 -9.10
CA ASP A 903 27.67 23.31 -8.77
C ASP A 903 26.48 24.19 -8.33
N THR A 904 25.33 24.08 -9.00
CA THR A 904 24.11 24.79 -8.59
C THR A 904 23.64 24.36 -7.20
N ALA A 905 23.66 23.06 -6.91
CA ALA A 905 23.22 22.51 -5.63
C ALA A 905 24.20 22.83 -4.48
N LEU A 906 25.49 22.56 -4.69
CA LEU A 906 26.52 22.60 -3.65
C LEU A 906 27.23 23.94 -3.55
N GLY A 907 27.26 24.73 -4.62
CA GLY A 907 28.08 25.95 -4.74
C GLY A 907 27.67 27.12 -3.87
N SER A 908 26.48 27.09 -3.23
CA SER A 908 26.08 28.13 -2.27
C SER A 908 26.74 28.01 -0.91
N ASP A 909 27.39 26.89 -0.61
CA ASP A 909 28.08 26.66 0.64
C ASP A 909 29.45 26.05 0.35
N SER A 910 30.50 26.80 0.68
CA SER A 910 31.89 26.37 0.46
C SER A 910 32.20 25.02 1.13
N VAL A 911 31.51 24.66 2.21
CA VAL A 911 31.68 23.35 2.88
C VAL A 911 30.99 22.23 2.08
N CYS A 912 29.86 22.51 1.44
CA CYS A 912 29.17 21.54 0.60
C CYS A 912 29.88 21.34 -0.74
N LEU A 913 30.50 22.39 -1.26
CA LEU A 913 31.34 22.35 -2.46
C LEU A 913 32.74 21.74 -2.19
N ASP A 914 33.18 21.69 -0.92
CA ASP A 914 34.43 21.06 -0.52
C ASP A 914 34.33 19.53 -0.69
N GLY A 915 34.71 19.07 -1.88
CA GLY A 915 34.73 17.66 -2.24
C GLY A 915 35.62 16.80 -1.34
N GLN A 916 36.64 17.36 -0.69
CA GLN A 916 37.45 16.59 0.27
C GLN A 916 36.70 16.31 1.57
N LYS A 917 35.90 17.27 2.06
CA LYS A 917 35.06 17.08 3.25
C LYS A 917 33.77 16.32 2.96
N SER A 918 33.26 16.44 1.74
CA SER A 918 32.01 15.83 1.29
C SER A 918 32.22 14.51 0.52
N ASN A 919 33.45 13.99 0.49
CA ASN A 919 33.84 12.72 -0.15
C ASN A 919 33.46 12.62 -1.64
N PHE A 920 33.66 13.68 -2.42
CA PHE A 920 33.51 13.61 -3.87
C PHE A 920 34.59 14.38 -4.65
N ALA A 921 34.82 14.00 -5.90
CA ALA A 921 35.75 14.70 -6.79
C ALA A 921 35.26 14.69 -8.24
N ARG A 922 35.79 15.63 -9.04
CA ARG A 922 35.57 15.69 -10.49
C ARG A 922 36.83 15.25 -11.23
N ALA A 923 36.67 14.40 -12.22
CA ALA A 923 37.71 14.00 -13.16
C ALA A 923 37.38 14.44 -14.59
N GLY A 924 38.41 14.72 -15.38
CA GLY A 924 38.28 15.07 -16.79
C GLY A 924 38.16 13.87 -17.73
N ASN A 925 38.61 12.68 -17.29
CA ASN A 925 38.49 11.43 -18.01
C ASN A 925 38.58 10.22 -17.05
N LEU A 926 38.33 9.02 -17.58
CA LEU A 926 38.32 7.79 -16.78
C LEU A 926 39.67 7.47 -16.12
N THR A 927 40.80 7.70 -16.80
CA THR A 927 42.13 7.47 -16.21
C THR A 927 42.36 8.35 -14.99
N GLN A 928 42.03 9.64 -15.07
CA GLN A 928 42.13 10.55 -13.93
C GLN A 928 41.16 10.14 -12.81
N ALA A 929 39.95 9.69 -13.16
CA ALA A 929 38.96 9.24 -12.18
C ALA A 929 39.44 8.02 -11.39
N LEU A 930 40.04 7.03 -12.08
CA LEU A 930 40.62 5.86 -11.46
C LEU A 930 41.82 6.22 -10.56
N HIS A 931 42.67 7.17 -10.98
CA HIS A 931 43.74 7.68 -10.14
C HIS A 931 43.21 8.27 -8.83
N MET A 932 42.20 9.13 -8.90
CA MET A 932 41.55 9.72 -7.72
C MET A 932 40.85 8.66 -6.85
N ALA A 933 40.23 7.64 -7.46
CA ALA A 933 39.64 6.53 -6.73
C ALA A 933 40.69 5.78 -5.90
N MET A 934 41.89 5.56 -6.46
CA MET A 934 43.01 4.96 -5.71
C MET A 934 43.47 5.83 -4.54
N GLU A 935 43.46 7.15 -4.66
CA GLU A 935 43.74 8.06 -3.54
C GLU A 935 42.68 7.96 -2.45
N PHE A 936 41.39 7.87 -2.82
CA PHE A 936 40.29 7.71 -1.88
C PHE A 936 40.41 6.38 -1.10
N LEU A 937 40.73 5.29 -1.79
CA LEU A 937 40.95 3.97 -1.17
C LEU A 937 42.12 3.97 -0.18
N GLN A 938 43.20 4.68 -0.50
CA GLN A 938 44.35 4.85 0.40
C GLN A 938 43.98 5.64 1.65
N LYS A 939 43.28 6.78 1.51
CA LYS A 939 42.84 7.58 2.68
C LYS A 939 41.96 6.78 3.64
N GLN A 940 41.08 5.95 3.11
CA GLN A 940 40.22 5.08 3.92
C GLN A 940 41.03 4.01 4.69
N SER A 941 42.10 3.47 4.11
CA SER A 941 42.92 2.43 4.77
C SER A 941 43.84 2.98 5.87
N PHE A 942 44.17 4.27 5.83
CA PHE A 942 44.86 4.95 6.94
C PHE A 942 43.93 5.28 8.10
N SER A 943 42.68 5.68 7.82
CA SER A 943 41.66 5.98 8.86
C SER A 943 41.25 4.73 9.67
N SER A 944 41.26 3.54 9.06
CA SER A 944 40.98 2.29 9.78
C SER A 944 42.15 1.79 10.65
N LYS A 945 43.38 2.27 10.41
CA LYS A 945 44.57 1.92 11.21
C LYS A 945 44.83 2.85 12.40
N SER A 946 44.30 4.07 12.41
CA SER A 946 44.46 5.00 13.54
C SER A 946 43.45 4.78 14.68
N GLY A 947 42.47 3.89 14.52
CA GLY A 947 41.46 3.57 15.55
C GLY A 947 41.83 2.43 16.51
N THR A 948 43.03 1.85 16.38
CA THR A 948 43.51 0.73 17.22
C THR A 948 44.69 1.09 18.12
N THR A 949 45.08 2.37 18.19
CA THR A 949 46.03 2.88 19.19
C THR A 949 45.61 4.29 19.60
N GLY A 950 44.98 4.41 20.76
CA GLY A 950 44.55 5.67 21.36
C GLY A 950 43.59 5.44 22.49
#